data_AF-A0A5E5Q9M2-F1
#
_entry.id   AF-A0A5E5Q9M2-F1
#
_cell.length_a   1.000
_cell.length_b   1.000
_cell.length_c   1.000
_cell.angle_alpha   90.00
_cell.angle_beta   90.00
_cell.angle_gamma   90.00
#
_symmetry.space_group_name_H-M   'P 1'
#
loop_
_entity.id
_entity.type
_entity.pdbx_description
1 polymer ?
#
loop_
_entity_poly.entity_id
_entity_poly.type
_entity_poly.pdbx_seq_one_letter_code
_entity_poly.pdbx_strand_id
1 'polypeptide(L)'
;MWLDRNLGASKLCTSSTDADCYGNLYQWGRNDDGHEDRKNDEKSSVLASSITNANTDLFIANSGGSDWVGANVDSNGSKRADAWVDGGSNDICPAGFSVPTEAELAAETTKTTKASITNTATAFSSFLKLPAAGNRFHWDGMFHNVNSVITLWSRSASTSGLNSYSLFIGSDSAIFINSSRAKGASIRCIKTHSSIVIKPEHKETGTISFNELTYKTLASPHTSRVWLDRNLGASKPCTSFKDADCYGDLYQWGRNDDGHEDRTNTNKSSTLASSITNTDTGLFIASSGGPDWVRIHVDSNGNKRVDAWAGDGSNNICPAGFSVPTETELAAETTKANVSNVATAFSSFLKLPAAGNRFHWDGKLHNVGATVGLWSRSASNSGLSSYSLFVGNGNATFINSFRAEGFSVRCIKTQGSIISFNGLIYKTLASPYTGRVWLDRNLGASKVCTSSKDADCYGGLYQWGRNDDGHEDRTNANESSALASSIANAGTDLFITGVFDWTIDAIDRSGVAREAAWTDGGVNDICPVGFSVPTKEELMVEITKANITNTVSAFSSFLKLPVAGRRLNWYGKFQGISSITSMWSRSASDSGLSSHSLFVDSGDAVSIIGSRSEGMSIRCIETQAVVIPPEPEYTGDNTISLNGLTYKLIVSPHTGRIWLDRNTGASQVATSRVDTASYGGHYTFGGNHSVCPIGFSVPTEAELRADTISAGVTNLNTAFSSFLKLPSSGIINGRPSTALFMWTRTASGPSHGRFLNIDHNTASFWKGTHDFTLNVRCIKTQIRIVIPPNPKPKDKETGVISFNGLTYKTVASPYTGRVWLDRNLGARRVAIKSKDTAAYGYLYQWGRNNDGHEGRSSGKSGELAFSVTNAGTDLFITGNSDWTRANVDSEGDVRVDAWKDGGDNDICPVGFSVPTGEELMAEATKCSLLQFP
;
A
#
# COMPACT_ATOMS: atom_id res chain seq x y z
N MET A 1 21.70 12.36 -6.20
CA MET A 1 22.80 11.39 -6.41
C MET A 1 23.91 12.08 -7.18
N TRP A 2 25.17 11.84 -6.84
CA TRP A 2 26.32 12.47 -7.50
C TRP A 2 27.18 11.40 -8.17
N LEU A 3 27.90 11.75 -9.24
CA LEU A 3 28.95 10.87 -9.75
C LEU A 3 30.05 10.67 -8.69
N ASP A 4 30.60 9.47 -8.64
CA ASP A 4 31.61 9.08 -7.66
C ASP A 4 32.98 9.78 -7.88
N ARG A 5 33.24 10.30 -9.09
CA ARG A 5 34.44 11.07 -9.50
C ARG A 5 34.11 12.28 -10.40
N ASN A 6 35.08 13.19 -10.57
CA ASN A 6 34.95 14.32 -11.50
C ASN A 6 34.84 13.79 -12.93
N LEU A 7 34.13 14.51 -13.80
CA LEU A 7 33.98 14.12 -15.20
C LEU A 7 35.36 14.07 -15.89
N GLY A 8 35.65 12.97 -16.59
CA GLY A 8 36.96 12.69 -17.20
C GLY A 8 37.98 12.03 -16.28
N ALA A 9 37.67 11.77 -15.00
CA ALA A 9 38.61 11.11 -14.09
C ALA A 9 38.69 9.58 -14.32
N SER A 10 39.91 9.04 -14.34
CA SER A 10 40.14 7.61 -14.61
C SER A 10 39.87 6.70 -13.41
N LYS A 11 39.98 7.23 -12.19
CA LYS A 11 39.83 6.47 -10.94
C LYS A 11 39.17 7.31 -9.83
N LEU A 12 38.72 6.63 -8.76
CA LEU A 12 38.33 7.28 -7.52
C LEU A 12 39.55 7.90 -6.83
N CYS A 13 39.37 9.07 -6.22
CA CYS A 13 40.47 9.75 -5.53
C CYS A 13 40.91 8.99 -4.28
N THR A 14 42.21 8.70 -4.20
CA THR A 14 42.85 8.16 -2.99
C THR A 14 43.51 9.22 -2.10
N SER A 15 43.78 10.41 -2.65
CA SER A 15 44.16 11.62 -1.92
C SER A 15 43.59 12.86 -2.62
N SER A 16 43.63 14.02 -1.96
CA SER A 16 43.22 15.30 -2.57
C SER A 16 44.16 15.76 -3.69
N THR A 17 45.37 15.20 -3.76
CA THR A 17 46.43 15.57 -4.73
C THR A 17 46.69 14.49 -5.80
N ASP A 18 45.77 13.54 -5.94
CA ASP A 18 45.87 12.41 -6.87
C ASP A 18 45.50 12.84 -8.29
N ALA A 19 46.52 13.06 -9.13
CA ALA A 19 46.36 13.60 -10.48
C ALA A 19 45.43 12.77 -11.38
N ASP A 20 45.41 11.44 -11.23
CA ASP A 20 44.58 10.55 -12.05
C ASP A 20 43.07 10.67 -11.76
N CYS A 21 42.72 11.33 -10.64
CA CYS A 21 41.36 11.52 -10.19
C CYS A 21 40.81 12.95 -10.42
N TYR A 22 41.64 13.87 -10.94
CA TYR A 22 41.28 15.27 -11.14
C TYR A 22 40.14 15.48 -12.14
N GLY A 23 40.06 14.62 -13.16
CA GLY A 23 39.17 14.78 -14.30
C GLY A 23 39.56 15.98 -15.16
N ASN A 24 38.71 16.33 -16.12
CA ASN A 24 38.97 17.36 -17.13
C ASN A 24 38.61 18.78 -16.65
N LEU A 25 38.96 19.80 -17.44
CA LEU A 25 38.72 21.22 -17.14
C LEU A 25 37.96 21.93 -18.26
N TYR A 26 36.65 22.06 -18.09
CA TYR A 26 35.71 22.52 -19.12
C TYR A 26 35.53 24.05 -19.11
N GLN A 27 35.40 24.65 -20.29
CA GLN A 27 34.90 26.03 -20.44
C GLN A 27 33.39 26.08 -20.24
N TRP A 28 32.89 27.17 -19.65
CA TRP A 28 31.51 27.22 -19.17
C TRP A 28 30.48 27.15 -20.31
N GLY A 29 29.58 26.17 -20.26
CA GLY A 29 28.57 25.89 -21.28
C GLY A 29 29.04 25.23 -22.56
N ARG A 30 30.31 24.81 -22.68
CA ARG A 30 30.86 24.16 -23.88
C ARG A 30 30.64 22.64 -23.84
N ASN A 31 30.53 22.01 -25.01
CA ASN A 31 30.48 20.55 -25.15
C ASN A 31 31.86 19.92 -24.89
N ASP A 32 31.86 18.61 -24.65
CA ASP A 32 33.06 17.77 -24.55
C ASP A 32 33.59 17.55 -25.98
N ASP A 33 34.53 18.40 -26.41
CA ASP A 33 35.04 18.44 -27.79
C ASP A 33 36.56 18.26 -27.88
N GLY A 34 37.25 18.05 -26.75
CA GLY A 34 38.69 17.89 -26.65
C GLY A 34 39.39 19.06 -25.95
N HIS A 35 38.73 20.21 -25.79
CA HIS A 35 39.34 21.41 -25.17
C HIS A 35 39.61 21.26 -23.68
N GLU A 36 38.88 20.35 -23.04
CA GLU A 36 38.91 20.07 -21.61
C GLU A 36 40.06 19.15 -21.19
N ASP A 37 40.69 18.46 -22.14
CA ASP A 37 41.76 17.50 -21.89
C ASP A 37 42.98 18.19 -21.28
N ARG A 38 43.41 17.68 -20.13
CA ARG A 38 44.60 18.17 -19.42
C ARG A 38 45.91 17.88 -20.14
N LYS A 39 45.90 17.00 -21.13
CA LYS A 39 47.07 16.67 -21.95
C LYS A 39 47.23 17.60 -23.16
N ASN A 40 46.23 18.45 -23.43
CA ASN A 40 46.27 19.40 -24.52
C ASN A 40 46.69 20.79 -24.02
N ASP A 41 47.90 21.21 -24.39
CA ASP A 41 48.47 22.52 -24.06
C ASP A 41 48.22 23.58 -25.14
N GLU A 42 47.65 23.20 -26.29
CA GLU A 42 47.32 24.13 -27.36
C GLU A 42 46.11 25.00 -26.99
N LYS A 43 46.02 26.17 -27.62
CA LYS A 43 44.96 27.16 -27.37
C LYS A 43 44.69 28.01 -28.58
N SER A 44 43.45 28.49 -28.69
CA SER A 44 43.02 29.47 -29.67
C SER A 44 42.78 30.83 -28.99
N SER A 45 43.08 31.93 -29.67
CA SER A 45 42.66 33.28 -29.27
C SER A 45 41.42 33.75 -30.05
N VAL A 46 40.90 32.94 -30.96
CA VAL A 46 39.73 33.24 -31.79
C VAL A 46 38.47 32.82 -31.03
N LEU A 47 37.60 33.79 -30.72
CA LEU A 47 36.33 33.53 -30.04
C LEU A 47 35.35 32.77 -30.94
N ALA A 48 34.60 31.86 -30.35
CA ALA A 48 33.58 31.10 -31.06
C ALA A 48 32.36 31.96 -31.39
N SER A 49 31.75 31.74 -32.55
CA SER A 49 30.52 32.42 -32.98
C SER A 49 29.24 31.69 -32.56
N SER A 50 29.36 30.47 -32.00
CA SER A 50 28.24 29.65 -31.53
C SER A 50 28.62 28.95 -30.23
N ILE A 51 27.61 28.67 -29.39
CA ILE A 51 27.78 27.87 -28.18
C ILE A 51 27.77 26.37 -28.47
N THR A 52 27.11 25.92 -29.55
CA THR A 52 26.95 24.48 -29.88
C THR A 52 28.04 23.93 -30.78
N ASN A 53 28.81 24.81 -31.42
CA ASN A 53 29.97 24.43 -32.22
C ASN A 53 30.99 25.56 -32.17
N ALA A 54 32.12 25.30 -31.49
CA ALA A 54 33.21 26.26 -31.36
C ALA A 54 34.08 26.39 -32.62
N ASN A 55 33.91 25.50 -33.61
CA ASN A 55 34.78 25.35 -34.79
C ASN A 55 36.25 25.06 -34.47
N THR A 56 36.53 24.59 -33.25
CA THR A 56 37.85 24.14 -32.79
C THR A 56 37.61 23.21 -31.59
N ASP A 57 38.53 22.29 -31.36
CA ASP A 57 38.68 21.47 -30.15
C ASP A 57 39.71 22.08 -29.17
N LEU A 58 40.31 23.23 -29.51
CA LEU A 58 41.27 23.90 -28.65
C LEU A 58 40.57 24.70 -27.55
N PHE A 59 41.24 24.85 -26.42
CA PHE A 59 40.82 25.78 -25.38
C PHE A 59 40.92 27.22 -25.87
N ILE A 60 39.85 28.00 -25.72
CA ILE A 60 39.83 29.38 -26.21
C ILE A 60 40.27 30.32 -25.08
N ALA A 61 41.49 30.84 -25.16
CA ALA A 61 42.01 31.84 -24.24
C ALA A 61 41.62 33.25 -24.68
N ASN A 62 41.03 34.02 -23.77
CA ASN A 62 40.60 35.40 -23.99
C ASN A 62 41.34 36.33 -23.02
N SER A 63 42.45 36.94 -23.46
CA SER A 63 43.24 37.86 -22.65
C SER A 63 42.57 39.22 -22.41
N GLY A 64 41.51 39.55 -23.17
CA GLY A 64 40.82 40.84 -23.13
C GLY A 64 39.36 40.77 -22.66
N GLY A 65 38.86 39.60 -22.27
CA GLY A 65 37.45 39.41 -21.94
C GLY A 65 37.15 38.16 -21.14
N SER A 66 35.92 38.07 -20.63
CA SER A 66 35.51 37.02 -19.70
C SER A 66 34.84 35.81 -20.36
N ASP A 67 34.74 35.76 -21.69
CA ASP A 67 33.93 34.75 -22.40
C ASP A 67 34.69 34.12 -23.57
N TRP A 68 34.39 32.87 -23.89
CA TRP A 68 35.00 32.12 -24.99
C TRP A 68 34.21 32.23 -26.29
N VAL A 69 32.98 32.75 -26.23
CA VAL A 69 32.18 33.13 -27.39
C VAL A 69 32.23 34.65 -27.63
N GLY A 70 31.93 35.05 -28.87
CA GLY A 70 31.82 36.46 -29.24
C GLY A 70 30.69 37.21 -28.51
N ALA A 71 30.75 38.53 -28.53
CA ALA A 71 29.71 39.39 -27.95
C ALA A 71 28.34 39.10 -28.58
N ASN A 72 27.29 39.15 -27.76
CA ASN A 72 25.87 38.95 -28.14
C ASN A 72 25.45 37.52 -28.51
N VAL A 73 26.34 36.52 -28.44
CA VAL A 73 25.98 35.10 -28.70
C VAL A 73 25.07 34.56 -27.58
N ASP A 74 25.50 34.76 -26.33
CA ASP A 74 24.83 34.31 -25.11
C ASP A 74 25.28 35.17 -23.90
N SER A 75 25.11 36.49 -24.01
CA SER A 75 25.64 37.44 -23.03
C SER A 75 25.09 37.23 -21.61
N ASN A 76 23.81 36.82 -21.49
CA ASN A 76 23.16 36.52 -20.21
C ASN A 76 23.47 35.09 -19.70
N GLY A 77 24.11 34.24 -20.51
CA GLY A 77 24.44 32.86 -20.15
C GLY A 77 23.25 31.89 -20.17
N SER A 78 22.04 32.32 -20.56
CA SER A 78 20.85 31.48 -20.43
C SER A 78 20.91 30.26 -21.37
N LYS A 79 21.39 30.46 -22.60
CA LYS A 79 21.45 29.36 -23.57
C LYS A 79 22.44 28.28 -23.14
N ARG A 80 23.55 28.66 -22.52
CA ARG A 80 24.55 27.72 -21.98
C ARG A 80 24.09 27.03 -20.70
N ALA A 81 23.35 27.73 -19.84
CA ALA A 81 22.73 27.12 -18.66
C ALA A 81 21.73 26.01 -19.06
N ASP A 82 20.98 26.23 -20.15
CA ASP A 82 20.06 25.24 -20.74
C ASP A 82 20.82 24.11 -21.46
N ALA A 83 21.91 24.44 -22.16
CA ALA A 83 22.71 23.46 -22.90
C ALA A 83 23.36 22.39 -22.01
N TRP A 84 23.62 22.71 -20.73
CA TRP A 84 24.21 21.82 -19.71
C TRP A 84 23.19 21.08 -18.83
N VAL A 85 21.90 21.14 -19.18
CA VAL A 85 20.85 20.26 -18.61
C VAL A 85 20.99 18.85 -19.20
N ASP A 86 20.49 17.82 -18.50
CA ASP A 86 20.36 16.45 -19.01
C ASP A 86 19.58 16.44 -20.35
N GLY A 87 20.20 15.91 -21.40
CA GLY A 87 19.69 15.92 -22.77
C GLY A 87 19.76 17.28 -23.49
N GLY A 88 20.46 18.27 -22.92
CA GLY A 88 20.72 19.58 -23.53
C GLY A 88 21.71 19.51 -24.71
N SER A 89 21.79 20.60 -25.48
CA SER A 89 22.60 20.63 -26.73
C SER A 89 24.10 20.44 -26.52
N ASN A 90 24.62 20.74 -25.33
CA ASN A 90 26.01 20.51 -24.94
C ASN A 90 26.06 19.66 -23.67
N ASP A 91 25.14 18.71 -23.51
CA ASP A 91 25.15 17.85 -22.35
C ASP A 91 26.42 16.99 -22.35
N ILE A 92 27.23 17.19 -21.32
CA ILE A 92 28.51 16.51 -21.10
C ILE A 92 28.42 15.46 -20.00
N CYS A 93 27.30 15.41 -19.27
CA CYS A 93 27.09 14.45 -18.22
C CYS A 93 26.49 13.15 -18.79
N PRO A 94 26.72 11.98 -18.16
CA PRO A 94 26.07 10.74 -18.57
C PRO A 94 24.54 10.86 -18.48
N ALA A 95 23.82 10.14 -19.35
CA ALA A 95 22.36 10.20 -19.41
C ALA A 95 21.69 10.09 -18.02
N GLY A 96 20.80 11.04 -17.72
CA GLY A 96 20.15 11.15 -16.41
C GLY A 96 20.93 11.96 -15.38
N PHE A 97 22.04 12.58 -15.74
CA PHE A 97 22.83 13.50 -14.91
C PHE A 97 22.98 14.84 -15.63
N SER A 98 23.11 15.93 -14.88
CA SER A 98 23.41 17.26 -15.43
C SER A 98 24.56 17.92 -14.67
N VAL A 99 25.08 19.01 -15.21
CA VAL A 99 25.97 19.90 -14.45
C VAL A 99 25.14 20.53 -13.31
N PRO A 100 25.62 20.57 -12.05
CA PRO A 100 24.84 21.07 -10.92
C PRO A 100 24.58 22.57 -11.02
N THR A 101 23.45 23.05 -10.51
CA THR A 101 23.20 24.47 -10.24
C THR A 101 23.94 24.94 -8.98
N GLU A 102 24.00 26.26 -8.78
CA GLU A 102 24.63 26.86 -7.59
C GLU A 102 23.92 26.38 -6.32
N ALA A 103 22.59 26.32 -6.34
CA ALA A 103 21.78 25.88 -5.22
C ALA A 103 22.02 24.40 -4.89
N GLU A 104 22.06 23.52 -5.89
CA GLU A 104 22.32 22.09 -5.72
C GLU A 104 23.73 21.82 -5.17
N LEU A 105 24.72 22.54 -5.71
CA LEU A 105 26.10 22.41 -5.23
C LEU A 105 26.25 23.00 -3.82
N ALA A 106 25.62 24.13 -3.51
CA ALA A 106 25.66 24.75 -2.16
C ALA A 106 24.96 23.88 -1.10
N ALA A 107 23.87 23.22 -1.46
CA ALA A 107 23.10 22.36 -0.57
C ALA A 107 23.89 21.16 -0.03
N GLU A 108 24.93 20.72 -0.73
CA GLU A 108 25.75 19.56 -0.32
C GLU A 108 27.19 19.94 0.04
N THR A 109 27.51 21.23 0.03
CA THR A 109 28.86 21.72 0.33
C THR A 109 28.87 22.78 1.42
N THR A 110 28.26 23.94 1.21
CA THR A 110 28.43 25.12 2.09
C THR A 110 27.24 25.44 3.00
N LYS A 111 26.04 24.85 2.78
CA LYS A 111 24.81 25.21 3.52
C LYS A 111 24.31 24.21 4.60
N THR A 112 24.88 23.01 4.75
CA THR A 112 24.37 22.02 5.74
C THR A 112 25.15 22.05 7.05
N THR A 113 24.43 21.94 8.17
CA THR A 113 25.01 21.85 9.52
C THR A 113 25.60 20.45 9.84
N LYS A 114 25.40 19.45 8.97
CA LYS A 114 25.88 18.08 9.16
C LYS A 114 27.15 17.71 8.40
N ALA A 115 27.61 18.52 7.43
CA ALA A 115 28.85 18.29 6.68
C ALA A 115 29.34 19.56 5.94
N SER A 116 29.51 20.70 6.63
CA SER A 116 30.00 21.92 5.98
C SER A 116 31.43 21.73 5.47
N ILE A 117 31.62 21.78 4.15
CA ILE A 117 32.94 21.85 3.52
C ILE A 117 33.48 23.27 3.71
N THR A 118 34.62 23.41 4.37
CA THR A 118 35.23 24.72 4.69
C THR A 118 36.60 24.92 4.05
N ASN A 119 37.24 23.82 3.63
CA ASN A 119 38.56 23.83 3.00
C ASN A 119 38.80 22.55 2.19
N THR A 120 39.95 22.46 1.51
CA THR A 120 40.30 21.29 0.68
C THR A 120 40.35 19.97 1.44
N ALA A 121 40.76 19.97 2.71
CA ALA A 121 40.82 18.76 3.54
C ALA A 121 39.42 18.21 3.88
N THR A 122 38.51 19.09 4.29
CA THR A 122 37.10 18.74 4.54
C THR A 122 36.37 18.37 3.25
N ALA A 123 36.72 19.00 2.13
CA ALA A 123 36.18 18.65 0.81
C ALA A 123 36.55 17.22 0.38
N PHE A 124 37.80 16.80 0.62
CA PHE A 124 38.24 15.43 0.33
C PHE A 124 37.64 14.40 1.31
N SER A 125 37.48 14.78 2.58
CA SER A 125 36.85 13.92 3.60
C SER A 125 35.33 13.82 3.46
N SER A 126 34.71 14.71 2.68
CA SER A 126 33.28 14.70 2.42
C SER A 126 32.85 13.49 1.57
N PHE A 127 31.54 13.24 1.51
CA PHE A 127 30.99 12.17 0.67
C PHE A 127 31.29 12.37 -0.83
N LEU A 128 31.55 13.61 -1.28
CA LEU A 128 31.89 13.93 -2.67
C LEU A 128 33.37 13.66 -3.01
N LYS A 129 34.24 13.52 -2.00
CA LYS A 129 35.70 13.32 -2.14
C LYS A 129 36.34 14.20 -3.21
N LEU A 130 36.15 15.52 -3.10
CA LEU A 130 36.57 16.47 -4.13
C LEU A 130 38.10 16.66 -4.12
N PRO A 131 38.80 16.48 -5.27
CA PRO A 131 40.24 16.67 -5.36
C PRO A 131 40.64 18.11 -5.71
N ALA A 132 41.84 18.52 -5.27
CA ALA A 132 42.45 19.83 -5.53
C ALA A 132 43.01 19.94 -6.96
N ALA A 133 42.08 19.86 -7.92
CA ALA A 133 42.36 19.71 -9.35
C ALA A 133 42.87 21.01 -10.02
N GLY A 134 42.84 22.15 -9.33
CA GLY A 134 43.18 23.46 -9.88
C GLY A 134 42.20 23.92 -10.96
N ASN A 135 42.64 24.83 -11.83
CA ASN A 135 41.84 25.35 -12.93
C ASN A 135 42.72 25.78 -14.12
N ARG A 136 42.13 25.92 -15.32
CA ARG A 136 42.80 26.49 -16.51
C ARG A 136 42.40 27.96 -16.65
N PHE A 137 43.35 28.90 -16.61
CA PHE A 137 43.04 30.33 -16.60
C PHE A 137 42.62 30.84 -17.98
N HIS A 138 41.71 31.81 -18.00
CA HIS A 138 41.07 32.29 -19.23
C HIS A 138 42.00 33.16 -20.10
N TRP A 139 42.93 33.93 -19.52
CA TRP A 139 43.77 34.87 -20.28
C TRP A 139 45.00 34.22 -20.92
N ASP A 140 45.55 33.16 -20.33
CA ASP A 140 46.76 32.47 -20.79
C ASP A 140 46.50 31.01 -21.19
N GLY A 141 45.38 30.41 -20.80
CA GLY A 141 45.12 28.99 -21.01
C GLY A 141 46.00 28.07 -20.17
N MET A 142 46.73 28.54 -19.17
CA MET A 142 47.62 27.67 -18.38
C MET A 142 46.90 27.04 -17.19
N PHE A 143 47.39 25.92 -16.67
CA PHE A 143 46.92 25.33 -15.41
C PHE A 143 47.50 26.08 -14.22
N HIS A 144 46.64 26.45 -13.27
CA HIS A 144 47.02 27.11 -12.03
C HIS A 144 46.39 26.39 -10.84
N ASN A 145 47.01 26.57 -9.67
CA ASN A 145 46.51 26.07 -8.38
C ASN A 145 46.27 24.56 -8.33
N VAL A 146 46.96 23.80 -9.18
CA VAL A 146 46.95 22.33 -9.14
C VAL A 146 47.54 21.88 -7.81
N ASN A 147 46.93 20.89 -7.17
CA ASN A 147 47.23 20.39 -5.82
C ASN A 147 46.85 21.33 -4.67
N SER A 148 46.38 22.56 -4.92
CA SER A 148 46.09 23.53 -3.85
C SER A 148 44.63 23.98 -3.77
N VAL A 149 43.91 24.02 -4.89
CA VAL A 149 42.54 24.57 -4.96
C VAL A 149 41.60 23.62 -5.69
N ILE A 150 40.34 23.61 -5.26
CA ILE A 150 39.22 22.97 -5.96
C ILE A 150 38.40 24.08 -6.63
N THR A 151 38.22 24.01 -7.95
CA THR A 151 37.25 24.86 -8.67
C THR A 151 36.24 23.96 -9.38
N LEU A 152 34.96 24.07 -9.00
CA LEU A 152 33.86 23.35 -9.63
C LEU A 152 32.89 24.31 -10.32
N TRP A 153 32.53 24.00 -11.56
CA TRP A 153 31.48 24.74 -12.24
C TRP A 153 30.10 24.43 -11.68
N SER A 154 29.28 25.48 -11.59
CA SER A 154 27.83 25.38 -11.57
C SER A 154 27.30 25.80 -12.95
N ARG A 155 26.19 25.22 -13.42
CA ARG A 155 25.49 25.67 -14.63
C ARG A 155 24.65 26.94 -14.42
N SER A 156 24.62 27.50 -13.21
CA SER A 156 23.92 28.77 -12.96
C SER A 156 24.70 29.94 -13.55
N ALA A 157 24.07 30.68 -14.46
CA ALA A 157 24.60 31.95 -14.97
C ALA A 157 24.62 32.99 -13.83
N SER A 158 25.67 33.81 -13.78
CA SER A 158 25.74 34.92 -12.83
C SER A 158 24.85 36.07 -13.26
N THR A 159 24.25 36.76 -12.30
CA THR A 159 23.57 38.05 -12.53
C THR A 159 24.57 39.18 -12.85
N SER A 160 25.87 38.93 -12.61
CA SER A 160 26.98 39.85 -12.89
C SER A 160 27.61 39.59 -14.27
N GLY A 161 27.01 40.19 -15.31
CA GLY A 161 27.63 40.31 -16.65
C GLY A 161 28.02 38.98 -17.33
N LEU A 162 29.23 38.93 -17.91
CA LEU A 162 29.75 37.81 -18.70
C LEU A 162 30.39 36.67 -17.86
N ASN A 163 30.06 36.59 -16.56
CA ASN A 163 30.58 35.57 -15.65
C ASN A 163 29.53 34.50 -15.32
N SER A 164 29.97 33.43 -14.69
CA SER A 164 29.12 32.35 -14.17
C SER A 164 29.60 31.88 -12.80
N TYR A 165 28.74 31.19 -12.05
CA TYR A 165 29.07 30.75 -10.70
C TYR A 165 29.98 29.53 -10.69
N SER A 166 31.05 29.60 -9.91
CA SER A 166 31.91 28.45 -9.57
C SER A 166 32.10 28.34 -8.06
N LEU A 167 32.10 27.12 -7.53
CA LEU A 167 32.53 26.86 -6.17
C LEU A 167 34.06 26.82 -6.12
N PHE A 168 34.65 27.72 -5.33
CA PHE A 168 36.08 27.80 -5.07
C PHE A 168 36.37 27.32 -3.64
N ILE A 169 37.27 26.36 -3.49
CA ILE A 169 37.69 25.83 -2.18
C ILE A 169 39.21 25.89 -2.08
N GLY A 170 39.71 26.67 -1.13
CA GLY A 170 41.12 26.82 -0.78
C GLY A 170 41.47 26.18 0.56
N SER A 171 42.63 26.54 1.12
CA SER A 171 43.11 26.04 2.41
C SER A 171 42.20 26.38 3.59
N ASP A 172 41.51 27.53 3.53
CA ASP A 172 40.78 28.10 4.67
C ASP A 172 39.38 28.61 4.31
N SER A 173 38.92 28.42 3.06
CA SER A 173 37.59 28.87 2.64
C SER A 173 36.96 28.00 1.56
N ALA A 174 35.64 27.93 1.58
CA ALA A 174 34.80 27.36 0.54
C ALA A 174 33.70 28.38 0.18
N ILE A 175 33.79 29.01 -0.99
CA ILE A 175 32.93 30.12 -1.38
C ILE A 175 32.50 30.02 -2.85
N PHE A 176 31.30 30.50 -3.16
CA PHE A 176 30.87 30.71 -4.54
C PHE A 176 31.38 32.06 -5.04
N ILE A 177 32.01 32.07 -6.22
CA ILE A 177 32.56 33.27 -6.84
C ILE A 177 32.08 33.38 -8.29
N ASN A 178 32.10 34.61 -8.81
CA ASN A 178 31.89 34.89 -10.22
C ASN A 178 33.18 34.61 -11.00
N SER A 179 33.17 33.56 -11.81
CA SER A 179 34.31 33.18 -12.66
C SER A 179 34.03 33.51 -14.13
N SER A 180 35.07 33.91 -14.85
CA SER A 180 35.04 34.06 -16.30
C SER A 180 34.57 32.77 -16.96
N ARG A 181 33.62 32.85 -17.89
CA ARG A 181 33.09 31.70 -18.66
C ARG A 181 34.16 31.03 -19.52
N ALA A 182 35.20 31.78 -19.92
CA ALA A 182 36.37 31.25 -20.63
C ALA A 182 37.34 30.45 -19.74
N LYS A 183 37.18 30.45 -18.41
CA LYS A 183 38.00 29.65 -17.48
C LYS A 183 37.67 28.16 -17.62
N GLY A 184 38.69 27.29 -17.55
CA GLY A 184 38.52 25.85 -17.42
C GLY A 184 38.38 25.44 -15.96
N ALA A 185 37.29 24.77 -15.58
CA ALA A 185 37.10 24.24 -14.22
C ALA A 185 36.49 22.83 -14.24
N SER A 186 36.65 22.10 -13.13
CA SER A 186 36.18 20.73 -13.03
C SER A 186 34.66 20.67 -12.91
N ILE A 187 34.09 19.52 -13.29
CA ILE A 187 32.65 19.27 -13.22
C ILE A 187 32.42 17.98 -12.44
N ARG A 188 31.46 18.04 -11.52
CA ARG A 188 30.94 16.89 -10.78
C ARG A 188 29.46 16.76 -11.12
N CYS A 189 29.13 15.86 -12.03
CA CYS A 189 27.74 15.72 -12.47
C CYS A 189 26.85 15.24 -11.32
N ILE A 190 25.65 15.81 -11.28
CA ILE A 190 24.62 15.45 -10.33
C ILE A 190 23.46 14.85 -11.10
N LYS A 191 23.03 13.68 -10.66
CA LYS A 191 21.66 13.24 -10.88
C LYS A 191 20.91 13.80 -9.71
N THR A 192 20.53 15.07 -9.84
CA THR A 192 19.54 15.55 -8.90
C THR A 192 18.36 14.60 -9.01
N HIS A 193 17.83 14.17 -7.86
CA HIS A 193 16.38 14.17 -7.83
C HIS A 193 16.11 15.62 -8.12
N SER A 194 15.81 15.94 -9.39
CA SER A 194 15.38 17.27 -9.77
C SER A 194 14.49 17.72 -8.63
N SER A 195 14.65 18.95 -8.13
CA SER A 195 13.57 19.60 -7.38
C SER A 195 12.30 19.00 -7.93
N ILE A 196 11.55 18.26 -7.11
CA ILE A 196 10.43 17.42 -7.53
C ILE A 196 9.48 18.32 -8.36
N VAL A 197 9.80 18.48 -9.63
CA VAL A 197 8.92 18.27 -10.74
C VAL A 197 9.07 16.77 -10.90
N ILE A 198 8.42 16.04 -9.97
CA ILE A 198 7.72 14.85 -10.44
C ILE A 198 6.91 15.46 -11.60
N LYS A 199 7.29 15.22 -12.87
CA LYS A 199 6.24 15.07 -13.89
C LYS A 199 5.36 14.07 -13.20
N PRO A 200 4.20 14.44 -12.66
CA PRO A 200 3.71 13.67 -11.57
C PRO A 200 3.21 12.40 -12.22
N GLU A 201 4.04 11.36 -12.15
CA GLU A 201 3.69 10.03 -12.53
C GLU A 201 2.76 9.61 -11.42
N HIS A 202 1.53 10.05 -11.64
CA HIS A 202 0.38 9.40 -11.11
C HIS A 202 0.60 7.92 -11.35
N LYS A 203 0.54 7.15 -10.27
CA LYS A 203 0.41 5.72 -10.44
C LYS A 203 -0.96 5.50 -11.06
N GLU A 204 -1.01 4.95 -12.27
CA GLU A 204 -2.25 4.37 -12.79
C GLU A 204 -2.66 3.27 -11.79
N THR A 205 -3.80 3.44 -11.13
CA THR A 205 -4.28 2.53 -10.08
C THR A 205 -5.33 1.56 -10.58
N GLY A 206 -5.82 1.74 -11.80
CA GLY A 206 -6.86 0.92 -12.41
C GLY A 206 -7.63 1.65 -13.51
N THR A 207 -8.72 1.03 -13.94
CA THR A 207 -9.65 1.54 -14.94
C THR A 207 -11.09 1.44 -14.46
N ILE A 208 -11.95 2.36 -14.89
CA ILE A 208 -13.39 2.34 -14.60
C ILE A 208 -14.17 2.66 -15.87
N SER A 209 -15.25 1.91 -16.12
CA SER A 209 -16.17 2.18 -17.22
C SER A 209 -17.40 2.94 -16.70
N PHE A 210 -17.73 4.06 -17.32
CA PHE A 210 -18.85 4.92 -16.94
C PHE A 210 -19.39 5.65 -18.18
N ASN A 211 -20.71 5.64 -18.38
CA ASN A 211 -21.39 6.22 -19.56
C ASN A 211 -20.70 5.87 -20.90
N GLU A 212 -20.48 4.57 -21.13
CA GLU A 212 -19.83 4.01 -22.34
C GLU A 212 -18.36 4.44 -22.58
N LEU A 213 -17.77 5.20 -21.66
CA LEU A 213 -16.36 5.61 -21.69
C LEU A 213 -15.54 4.81 -20.67
N THR A 214 -14.29 4.49 -21.03
CA THR A 214 -13.32 3.90 -20.11
C THR A 214 -12.33 4.96 -19.65
N TYR A 215 -12.37 5.25 -18.35
CA TYR A 215 -11.46 6.16 -17.66
C TYR A 215 -10.34 5.37 -16.99
N LYS A 216 -9.16 5.98 -16.88
CA LYS A 216 -8.12 5.49 -15.98
C LYS A 216 -8.21 6.20 -14.64
N THR A 217 -7.72 5.56 -13.59
CA THR A 217 -7.64 6.16 -12.25
C THR A 217 -6.20 6.48 -11.89
N LEU A 218 -5.97 7.68 -11.36
CA LEU A 218 -4.66 8.27 -11.13
C LEU A 218 -4.47 8.56 -9.63
N ALA A 219 -3.46 7.98 -8.99
CA ALA A 219 -3.10 8.40 -7.63
C ALA A 219 -2.35 9.74 -7.66
N SER A 220 -2.80 10.68 -6.85
CA SER A 220 -2.14 11.97 -6.65
C SER A 220 -0.76 11.75 -6.00
N PRO A 221 0.30 12.33 -6.57
CA PRO A 221 1.61 12.35 -5.93
C PRO A 221 1.72 13.35 -4.78
N HIS A 222 0.73 14.23 -4.59
CA HIS A 222 0.70 15.23 -3.52
C HIS A 222 -0.10 14.75 -2.30
N THR A 223 -1.20 14.03 -2.52
CA THR A 223 -2.14 13.65 -1.45
C THR A 223 -2.43 12.16 -1.37
N SER A 224 -1.93 11.35 -2.32
CA SER A 224 -2.31 9.95 -2.53
C SER A 224 -3.79 9.70 -2.83
N ARG A 225 -4.62 10.74 -3.01
CA ARG A 225 -6.02 10.60 -3.45
C ARG A 225 -6.11 10.14 -4.89
N VAL A 226 -7.12 9.36 -5.22
CA VAL A 226 -7.30 8.83 -6.58
C VAL A 226 -8.27 9.70 -7.37
N TRP A 227 -7.92 10.03 -8.62
CA TRP A 227 -8.68 10.90 -9.52
C TRP A 227 -8.94 10.21 -10.86
N LEU A 228 -9.94 10.66 -11.62
CA LEU A 228 -10.06 10.24 -13.03
C LEU A 228 -9.02 10.94 -13.91
N ASP A 229 -8.52 10.24 -14.92
CA ASP A 229 -7.45 10.70 -15.82
C ASP A 229 -7.84 11.85 -16.75
N ARG A 230 -9.14 12.08 -16.96
CA ARG A 230 -9.69 13.15 -17.80
C ARG A 230 -10.97 13.75 -17.20
N ASN A 231 -11.43 14.88 -17.74
CA ASN A 231 -12.69 15.50 -17.33
C ASN A 231 -13.83 14.53 -17.66
N LEU A 232 -14.89 14.55 -16.85
CA LEU A 232 -16.07 13.72 -17.10
C LEU A 232 -16.66 14.05 -18.49
N GLY A 233 -17.02 13.03 -19.26
CA GLY A 233 -17.52 13.16 -20.65
C GLY A 233 -16.43 13.21 -21.73
N ALA A 234 -15.15 13.31 -21.36
CA ALA A 234 -14.07 13.39 -22.35
C ALA A 234 -13.77 12.03 -23.00
N SER A 235 -13.72 11.98 -24.33
CA SER A 235 -13.52 10.73 -25.08
C SER A 235 -12.09 10.18 -24.97
N LYS A 236 -11.10 11.04 -24.74
CA LYS A 236 -9.67 10.66 -24.61
C LYS A 236 -8.91 11.50 -23.58
N PRO A 237 -7.77 11.02 -23.04
CA PRO A 237 -6.88 11.85 -22.23
C PRO A 237 -6.27 12.98 -23.06
N CYS A 238 -6.00 14.12 -22.44
CA CYS A 238 -5.44 15.27 -23.14
C CYS A 238 -4.02 15.03 -23.65
N THR A 239 -3.80 15.28 -24.95
CA THR A 239 -2.45 15.35 -25.55
C THR A 239 -1.90 16.79 -25.62
N SER A 240 -2.79 17.78 -25.47
CA SER A 240 -2.50 19.21 -25.40
C SER A 240 -3.58 19.90 -24.58
N PHE A 241 -3.28 21.07 -23.99
CA PHE A 241 -4.31 21.86 -23.30
C PHE A 241 -5.40 22.41 -24.24
N LYS A 242 -5.18 22.36 -25.56
CA LYS A 242 -6.16 22.75 -26.60
C LYS A 242 -6.89 21.58 -27.27
N ASP A 243 -6.75 20.36 -26.75
CA ASP A 243 -7.33 19.15 -27.33
C ASP A 243 -8.84 19.07 -27.07
N ALA A 244 -9.65 19.34 -28.10
CA ALA A 244 -11.10 19.47 -27.96
C ALA A 244 -11.80 18.19 -27.49
N ASP A 245 -11.24 17.03 -27.82
CA ASP A 245 -11.79 15.71 -27.45
C ASP A 245 -11.57 15.39 -25.96
N CYS A 246 -10.68 16.13 -25.29
CA CYS A 246 -10.35 15.90 -23.88
C CYS A 246 -11.04 16.88 -22.91
N TYR A 247 -11.78 17.86 -23.43
CA TYR A 247 -12.42 18.92 -22.65
C TYR A 247 -13.51 18.41 -21.70
N GLY A 248 -14.24 17.37 -22.12
CA GLY A 248 -15.39 16.83 -21.39
C GLY A 248 -16.61 17.75 -21.44
N ASP A 249 -17.60 17.40 -20.62
CA ASP A 249 -18.90 18.06 -20.56
C ASP A 249 -18.91 19.28 -19.63
N LEU A 250 -20.00 20.05 -19.66
CA LEU A 250 -20.13 21.34 -18.96
C LEU A 250 -21.40 21.40 -18.11
N TYR A 251 -21.25 21.04 -16.83
CA TYR A 251 -22.36 20.87 -15.89
C TYR A 251 -22.78 22.18 -15.23
N GLN A 252 -24.08 22.35 -14.98
CA GLN A 252 -24.59 23.37 -14.07
C GLN A 252 -24.45 22.91 -12.61
N TRP A 253 -24.13 23.82 -11.69
CA TRP A 253 -23.68 23.44 -10.36
C TRP A 253 -24.76 22.72 -9.54
N GLY A 254 -24.46 21.49 -9.08
CA GLY A 254 -25.36 20.62 -8.33
C GLY A 254 -26.42 19.89 -9.15
N ARG A 255 -26.43 20.00 -10.48
CA ARG A 255 -27.41 19.35 -11.36
C ARG A 255 -26.99 17.91 -11.70
N ASN A 256 -27.96 17.04 -11.97
CA ASN A 256 -27.71 15.68 -12.44
C ASN A 256 -27.31 15.68 -13.94
N ASP A 257 -26.69 14.60 -14.38
CA ASP A 257 -26.37 14.30 -15.79
C ASP A 257 -27.69 13.98 -16.53
N ASP A 258 -28.31 15.01 -17.11
CA ASP A 258 -29.68 14.95 -17.68
C ASP A 258 -29.75 15.38 -19.15
N GLY A 259 -28.59 15.57 -19.79
CA GLY A 259 -28.43 16.02 -21.18
C GLY A 259 -28.01 17.49 -21.31
N HIS A 260 -28.06 18.28 -20.22
CA HIS A 260 -27.73 19.71 -20.26
C HIS A 260 -26.23 19.97 -20.41
N GLU A 261 -25.43 19.02 -19.96
CA GLU A 261 -23.99 19.05 -19.90
C GLU A 261 -23.33 18.89 -21.29
N ASP A 262 -24.05 18.29 -22.24
CA ASP A 262 -23.59 18.08 -23.61
C ASP A 262 -23.12 19.41 -24.21
N ARG A 263 -21.80 19.49 -24.41
CA ARG A 263 -21.12 20.68 -24.93
C ARG A 263 -21.52 21.03 -26.37
N THR A 264 -22.05 20.07 -27.14
CA THR A 264 -22.44 20.26 -28.55
C THR A 264 -23.87 20.77 -28.69
N ASN A 265 -24.72 20.54 -27.67
CA ASN A 265 -26.08 21.03 -27.66
C ASN A 265 -26.11 22.56 -27.53
N THR A 266 -26.75 23.22 -28.50
CA THR A 266 -26.90 24.69 -28.55
C THR A 266 -28.28 25.16 -28.05
N ASN A 267 -29.21 24.23 -27.79
CA ASN A 267 -30.54 24.57 -27.29
C ASN A 267 -30.48 24.89 -25.79
N LYS A 268 -31.37 25.79 -25.36
CA LYS A 268 -31.41 26.28 -23.98
C LYS A 268 -32.84 26.53 -23.53
N SER A 269 -33.04 26.48 -22.22
CA SER A 269 -34.27 26.92 -21.55
C SER A 269 -34.01 28.23 -20.81
N SER A 270 -34.99 29.13 -20.80
CA SER A 270 -34.99 30.31 -19.92
C SER A 270 -35.85 30.10 -18.67
N THR A 271 -36.46 28.92 -18.51
CA THR A 271 -37.35 28.61 -17.39
C THR A 271 -36.55 27.96 -16.27
N LEU A 272 -36.49 28.62 -15.11
CA LEU A 272 -35.81 28.10 -13.92
C LEU A 272 -36.51 26.86 -13.36
N ALA A 273 -35.71 25.86 -12.98
CA ALA A 273 -36.20 24.61 -12.39
C ALA A 273 -36.78 24.83 -10.99
N SER A 274 -37.82 24.08 -10.62
CA SER A 274 -38.44 24.12 -9.29
C SER A 274 -37.80 23.16 -8.28
N SER A 275 -36.91 22.27 -8.72
CA SER A 275 -36.19 21.30 -7.89
C SER A 275 -34.73 21.17 -8.35
N ILE A 276 -33.87 20.72 -7.44
CA ILE A 276 -32.48 20.38 -7.77
C ILE A 276 -32.35 18.97 -8.38
N THR A 277 -33.34 18.09 -8.18
CA THR A 277 -33.28 16.67 -8.61
C THR A 277 -34.09 16.36 -9.87
N ASN A 278 -35.12 17.15 -10.17
CA ASN A 278 -35.89 17.02 -11.39
C ASN A 278 -36.13 18.41 -11.99
N THR A 279 -35.65 18.58 -13.22
CA THR A 279 -35.67 19.84 -13.97
C THR A 279 -36.75 19.85 -15.05
N ASP A 280 -37.40 18.72 -15.32
CA ASP A 280 -38.36 18.50 -16.42
C ASP A 280 -37.81 18.87 -17.82
N THR A 281 -36.48 19.00 -17.96
CA THR A 281 -35.80 19.31 -19.21
C THR A 281 -34.34 18.86 -19.16
N GLY A 282 -33.81 18.33 -20.27
CA GLY A 282 -32.37 18.11 -20.45
C GLY A 282 -31.64 19.31 -21.07
N LEU A 283 -32.27 20.49 -21.15
CA LEU A 283 -31.64 21.67 -21.74
C LEU A 283 -30.81 22.44 -20.71
N PHE A 284 -29.74 23.08 -21.18
CA PHE A 284 -29.02 24.07 -20.39
C PHE A 284 -29.95 25.24 -20.03
N ILE A 285 -30.06 25.56 -18.73
CA ILE A 285 -30.92 26.65 -18.26
C ILE A 285 -30.11 27.94 -18.29
N ALA A 286 -30.29 28.74 -19.34
CA ALA A 286 -29.68 30.07 -19.46
C ALA A 286 -30.57 31.10 -18.76
N SER A 287 -30.04 31.70 -17.69
CA SER A 287 -30.73 32.70 -16.89
C SER A 287 -30.20 34.09 -17.23
N SER A 288 -30.89 34.80 -18.12
CA SER A 288 -30.49 36.14 -18.58
C SER A 288 -30.55 37.22 -17.49
N GLY A 289 -31.02 36.89 -16.28
CA GLY A 289 -31.18 37.84 -15.18
C GLY A 289 -30.91 37.28 -13.77
N GLY A 290 -30.35 36.08 -13.64
CA GLY A 290 -30.16 35.46 -12.32
C GLY A 290 -28.96 34.48 -12.23
N PRO A 291 -28.28 34.42 -11.08
CA PRO A 291 -27.04 33.64 -10.89
C PRO A 291 -27.24 32.12 -10.73
N ASP A 292 -28.46 31.60 -10.81
CA ASP A 292 -28.79 30.21 -10.50
C ASP A 292 -29.77 29.63 -11.53
N TRP A 293 -29.75 28.31 -11.71
CA TRP A 293 -30.61 27.57 -12.66
C TRP A 293 -31.90 27.03 -12.01
N VAL A 294 -31.97 27.07 -10.67
CA VAL A 294 -33.20 26.82 -9.91
C VAL A 294 -33.88 28.12 -9.48
N ARG A 295 -35.17 28.04 -9.17
CA ARG A 295 -35.92 29.15 -8.56
C ARG A 295 -35.30 29.56 -7.22
N ILE A 296 -35.43 30.84 -6.89
CA ILE A 296 -35.02 31.38 -5.59
C ILE A 296 -35.72 30.60 -4.44
N HIS A 297 -34.99 30.38 -3.35
CA HIS A 297 -35.41 29.63 -2.15
C HIS A 297 -35.45 28.10 -2.26
N VAL A 298 -35.20 27.50 -3.44
CA VAL A 298 -35.10 26.02 -3.56
C VAL A 298 -33.89 25.47 -2.78
N ASP A 299 -32.73 26.10 -2.99
CA ASP A 299 -31.46 25.77 -2.35
C ASP A 299 -30.53 27.00 -2.35
N SER A 300 -31.01 28.10 -1.77
CA SER A 300 -30.30 29.38 -1.83
C SER A 300 -28.93 29.33 -1.17
N ASN A 301 -28.69 28.48 -0.16
CA ASN A 301 -27.36 28.35 0.46
C ASN A 301 -26.45 27.32 -0.24
N GLY A 302 -27.00 26.50 -1.14
CA GLY A 302 -26.26 25.47 -1.87
C GLY A 302 -26.10 24.14 -1.12
N ASN A 303 -26.50 24.04 0.15
CA ASN A 303 -26.20 22.87 1.00
C ASN A 303 -26.79 21.58 0.42
N LYS A 304 -28.01 21.63 -0.12
CA LYS A 304 -28.63 20.42 -0.69
C LYS A 304 -27.85 19.93 -1.91
N ARG A 305 -27.28 20.84 -2.70
CA ARG A 305 -26.44 20.49 -3.86
C ARG A 305 -25.04 20.03 -3.46
N VAL A 306 -24.47 20.52 -2.36
CA VAL A 306 -23.23 19.97 -1.76
C VAL A 306 -23.40 18.48 -1.45
N ASP A 307 -24.55 18.12 -0.87
CA ASP A 307 -24.90 16.74 -0.53
C ASP A 307 -25.26 15.94 -1.79
N ALA A 308 -26.01 16.52 -2.74
CA ALA A 308 -26.41 15.84 -3.96
C ALA A 308 -25.24 15.46 -4.88
N TRP A 309 -24.15 16.24 -4.87
CA TRP A 309 -22.89 15.95 -5.60
C TRP A 309 -21.85 15.17 -4.77
N ALA A 310 -22.20 14.70 -3.57
CA ALA A 310 -21.38 13.75 -2.82
C ALA A 310 -21.43 12.35 -3.47
N GLY A 311 -20.54 11.44 -3.07
CA GLY A 311 -20.39 10.12 -3.71
C GLY A 311 -21.61 9.21 -3.63
N ASP A 312 -22.49 9.45 -2.64
CA ASP A 312 -23.78 8.80 -2.40
C ASP A 312 -24.96 9.77 -2.60
N GLY A 313 -24.71 10.96 -3.15
CA GLY A 313 -25.72 11.99 -3.37
C GLY A 313 -26.67 11.66 -4.52
N SER A 314 -27.88 12.21 -4.46
CA SER A 314 -28.95 11.95 -5.45
C SER A 314 -28.63 12.42 -6.87
N ASN A 315 -27.66 13.33 -7.03
CA ASN A 315 -27.22 13.87 -8.32
C ASN A 315 -25.74 13.56 -8.55
N ASN A 316 -25.21 12.46 -8.00
CA ASN A 316 -23.81 12.13 -8.21
C ASN A 316 -23.56 11.81 -9.69
N ILE A 317 -22.94 12.77 -10.38
CA ILE A 317 -22.57 12.65 -11.79
C ILE A 317 -21.28 11.84 -12.00
N CYS A 318 -20.52 11.57 -10.94
CA CYS A 318 -19.30 10.80 -11.01
C CYS A 318 -19.58 9.28 -10.93
N PRO A 319 -18.66 8.43 -11.43
CA PRO A 319 -18.80 6.98 -11.30
C PRO A 319 -18.96 6.52 -9.84
N ALA A 320 -19.56 5.34 -9.62
CA ALA A 320 -19.71 4.79 -8.28
C ALA A 320 -18.36 4.72 -7.52
N GLY A 321 -18.35 5.24 -6.28
CA GLY A 321 -17.12 5.39 -5.48
C GLY A 321 -16.28 6.62 -5.82
N PHE A 322 -16.76 7.50 -6.70
CA PHE A 322 -16.21 8.83 -6.98
C PHE A 322 -17.25 9.91 -6.71
N SER A 323 -16.78 11.13 -6.50
CA SER A 323 -17.60 12.33 -6.29
C SER A 323 -16.98 13.56 -6.94
N VAL A 324 -17.76 14.62 -7.05
CA VAL A 324 -17.22 15.95 -7.40
C VAL A 324 -16.33 16.42 -6.23
N PRO A 325 -15.10 16.91 -6.47
CA PRO A 325 -14.18 17.29 -5.40
C PRO A 325 -14.65 18.52 -4.65
N THR A 326 -14.33 18.62 -3.36
CA THR A 326 -14.46 19.88 -2.60
C THR A 326 -13.39 20.88 -3.03
N GLU A 327 -13.59 22.16 -2.72
CA GLU A 327 -12.60 23.22 -2.96
C GLU A 327 -11.25 22.88 -2.31
N THR A 328 -11.24 22.45 -1.04
CA THR A 328 -10.02 22.01 -0.35
C THR A 328 -9.31 20.85 -1.05
N GLU A 329 -10.05 19.85 -1.53
CA GLU A 329 -9.48 18.70 -2.23
C GLU A 329 -8.86 19.11 -3.57
N LEU A 330 -9.58 19.90 -4.37
CA LEU A 330 -9.10 20.38 -5.67
C LEU A 330 -7.95 21.38 -5.51
N ALA A 331 -7.99 22.26 -4.51
CA ALA A 331 -6.91 23.22 -4.21
C ALA A 331 -5.61 22.52 -3.81
N ALA A 332 -5.69 21.43 -3.04
CA ALA A 332 -4.53 20.62 -2.65
C ALA A 332 -3.76 20.06 -3.86
N GLU A 333 -4.47 19.77 -4.95
CA GLU A 333 -3.89 19.22 -6.19
C GLU A 333 -3.52 20.27 -7.24
N THR A 334 -3.92 21.53 -7.04
CA THR A 334 -3.78 22.58 -8.05
C THR A 334 -3.04 23.79 -7.49
N THR A 335 -3.74 24.75 -6.90
CA THR A 335 -3.15 26.02 -6.44
C THR A 335 -2.09 25.81 -5.35
N LYS A 336 -2.30 24.85 -4.44
CA LYS A 336 -1.30 24.46 -3.41
C LYS A 336 -0.19 23.56 -3.97
N ALA A 337 -0.36 23.04 -5.18
CA ALA A 337 0.61 22.23 -5.91
C ALA A 337 1.29 23.01 -7.06
N ASN A 338 1.37 24.34 -6.95
CA ASN A 338 2.04 25.24 -7.89
C ASN A 338 1.45 25.33 -9.30
N VAL A 339 0.18 24.95 -9.50
CA VAL A 339 -0.56 25.34 -10.71
C VAL A 339 -0.81 26.84 -10.65
N SER A 340 -0.36 27.56 -11.68
CA SER A 340 -0.35 29.03 -11.74
C SER A 340 -0.82 29.60 -13.08
N ASN A 341 -0.89 28.77 -14.12
CA ASN A 341 -1.35 29.14 -15.46
C ASN A 341 -1.77 27.89 -16.23
N VAL A 342 -2.33 28.06 -17.43
CA VAL A 342 -2.82 26.93 -18.25
C VAL A 342 -1.72 25.93 -18.60
N ALA A 343 -0.48 26.37 -18.84
CA ALA A 343 0.63 25.48 -19.16
C ALA A 343 1.04 24.63 -17.95
N THR A 344 1.06 25.20 -16.74
CA THR A 344 1.33 24.45 -15.50
C THR A 344 0.16 23.56 -15.10
N ALA A 345 -1.09 23.96 -15.39
CA ALA A 345 -2.27 23.13 -15.20
C ALA A 345 -2.25 21.88 -16.10
N PHE A 346 -1.86 22.02 -17.36
CA PHE A 346 -1.70 20.90 -18.28
C PHE A 346 -0.48 20.03 -17.96
N SER A 347 0.61 20.63 -17.45
CA SER A 347 1.80 19.89 -17.03
C SER A 347 1.62 19.17 -15.68
N SER A 348 0.54 19.48 -14.94
CA SER A 348 0.18 18.78 -13.70
C SER A 348 -0.26 17.34 -13.96
N PHE A 349 -0.39 16.56 -12.88
CA PHE A 349 -0.78 15.15 -12.98
C PHE A 349 -2.20 14.95 -13.49
N LEU A 350 -3.06 15.94 -13.30
CA LEU A 350 -4.45 15.94 -13.77
C LEU A 350 -4.56 16.30 -15.26
N LYS A 351 -3.48 16.81 -15.89
CA LYS A 351 -3.44 17.28 -17.29
C LYS A 351 -4.66 18.12 -17.66
N LEU A 352 -4.94 19.16 -16.88
CA LEU A 352 -6.18 19.94 -17.01
C LEU A 352 -6.21 20.71 -18.34
N PRO A 353 -7.24 20.53 -19.18
CA PRO A 353 -7.35 21.25 -20.44
C PRO A 353 -8.04 22.60 -20.30
N ALA A 354 -7.78 23.48 -21.27
CA ALA A 354 -8.44 24.78 -21.40
C ALA A 354 -9.84 24.63 -22.02
N ALA A 355 -10.74 23.93 -21.32
CA ALA A 355 -12.08 23.60 -21.80
C ALA A 355 -13.03 24.81 -21.98
N GLY A 356 -12.71 25.95 -21.36
CA GLY A 356 -13.61 27.10 -21.30
C GLY A 356 -14.82 26.85 -20.39
N ASN A 357 -15.90 27.58 -20.63
CA ASN A 357 -17.15 27.46 -19.88
C ASN A 357 -18.37 27.77 -20.76
N ARG A 358 -19.55 27.35 -20.33
CA ARG A 358 -20.83 27.71 -20.95
C ARG A 358 -21.49 28.82 -20.13
N PHE A 359 -21.62 30.01 -20.72
CA PHE A 359 -22.07 31.21 -20.01
C PHE A 359 -23.54 31.13 -19.59
N HIS A 360 -23.84 31.51 -18.35
CA HIS A 360 -25.19 31.43 -17.80
C HIS A 360 -26.20 32.33 -18.53
N TRP A 361 -25.77 33.48 -19.07
CA TRP A 361 -26.68 34.50 -19.62
C TRP A 361 -27.23 34.12 -21.00
N ASP A 362 -26.42 33.49 -21.86
CA ASP A 362 -26.80 33.14 -23.24
C ASP A 362 -26.62 31.67 -23.59
N GLY A 363 -26.06 30.84 -22.70
CA GLY A 363 -25.83 29.42 -22.93
C GLY A 363 -24.73 29.12 -23.94
N LYS A 364 -23.90 30.10 -24.34
CA LYS A 364 -22.83 29.92 -25.32
C LYS A 364 -21.51 29.50 -24.68
N LEU A 365 -20.66 28.85 -25.47
CA LEU A 365 -19.31 28.51 -25.05
C LEU A 365 -18.38 29.74 -25.13
N HIS A 366 -17.64 29.98 -24.05
CA HIS A 366 -16.68 31.07 -23.92
C HIS A 366 -15.30 30.51 -23.53
N ASN A 367 -14.25 31.23 -23.92
CA ASN A 367 -12.85 30.95 -23.52
C ASN A 367 -12.32 29.55 -23.84
N VAL A 368 -12.94 28.85 -24.81
CA VAL A 368 -12.51 27.54 -25.27
C VAL A 368 -11.08 27.63 -25.83
N GLY A 369 -10.19 26.77 -25.35
CA GLY A 369 -8.77 26.77 -25.69
C GLY A 369 -7.94 27.85 -24.98
N ALA A 370 -8.53 28.64 -24.08
CA ALA A 370 -7.88 29.75 -23.38
C ALA A 370 -7.86 29.63 -21.85
N THR A 371 -8.89 29.07 -21.22
CA THR A 371 -8.99 28.97 -19.75
C THR A 371 -9.42 27.59 -19.28
N VAL A 372 -8.91 27.15 -18.13
CA VAL A 372 -9.42 25.98 -17.39
C VAL A 372 -10.53 26.47 -16.45
N GLY A 373 -11.68 25.80 -16.47
CA GLY A 373 -12.76 26.01 -15.53
C GLY A 373 -13.26 24.68 -14.98
N LEU A 374 -13.11 24.46 -13.67
CA LEU A 374 -13.60 23.26 -13.00
C LEU A 374 -14.52 23.59 -11.84
N TRP A 375 -15.62 22.86 -11.73
CA TRP A 375 -16.44 22.92 -10.54
C TRP A 375 -15.79 22.21 -9.35
N SER A 376 -15.92 22.81 -8.17
CA SER A 376 -15.89 22.08 -6.91
C SER A 376 -17.31 21.91 -6.38
N ARG A 377 -17.58 20.91 -5.55
CA ARG A 377 -18.87 20.76 -4.87
C ARG A 377 -19.04 21.66 -3.65
N SER A 378 -18.06 22.51 -3.31
CA SER A 378 -18.18 23.42 -2.18
C SER A 378 -19.09 24.60 -2.53
N ALA A 379 -20.14 24.80 -1.74
CA ALA A 379 -20.92 26.04 -1.78
C ALA A 379 -20.04 27.22 -1.33
N SER A 380 -20.26 28.40 -1.92
CA SER A 380 -19.52 29.60 -1.50
C SER A 380 -20.30 30.42 -0.49
N ASN A 381 -19.59 31.31 0.22
CA ASN A 381 -20.19 32.18 1.22
C ASN A 381 -21.04 33.30 0.61
N SER A 382 -20.97 33.50 -0.72
CA SER A 382 -21.86 34.41 -1.45
C SER A 382 -23.08 33.63 -1.93
N GLY A 383 -24.24 33.88 -1.31
CA GLY A 383 -25.44 33.04 -1.35
C GLY A 383 -25.73 32.30 -2.65
N LEU A 384 -25.70 32.95 -3.82
CA LEU A 384 -26.10 32.31 -5.09
C LEU A 384 -24.94 31.86 -6.00
N SER A 385 -23.74 31.70 -5.43
CA SER A 385 -22.55 31.24 -6.15
C SER A 385 -21.95 30.02 -5.47
N SER A 386 -21.04 29.37 -6.18
CA SER A 386 -20.28 28.23 -5.69
C SER A 386 -18.83 28.34 -6.14
N TYR A 387 -17.93 27.62 -5.47
CA TYR A 387 -16.51 27.69 -5.78
C TYR A 387 -16.17 26.92 -7.06
N SER A 388 -15.53 27.62 -8.00
CA SER A 388 -14.91 27.02 -9.19
C SER A 388 -13.41 27.34 -9.19
N LEU A 389 -12.62 26.42 -9.73
CA LEU A 389 -11.22 26.69 -10.07
C LEU A 389 -11.19 27.37 -11.44
N PHE A 390 -10.60 28.55 -11.50
CA PHE A 390 -10.31 29.27 -12.74
C PHE A 390 -8.79 29.35 -12.95
N VAL A 391 -8.31 28.89 -14.11
CA VAL A 391 -6.91 29.04 -14.52
C VAL A 391 -6.83 29.72 -15.88
N GLY A 392 -6.21 30.90 -15.90
CA GLY A 392 -5.95 31.69 -17.10
C GLY A 392 -4.45 31.89 -17.34
N ASN A 393 -4.11 32.93 -18.09
CA ASN A 393 -2.71 33.28 -18.34
C ASN A 393 -2.13 34.02 -17.11
N GLY A 394 -1.25 33.34 -16.35
CA GLY A 394 -0.59 33.91 -15.17
C GLY A 394 -1.43 33.99 -13.90
N ASN A 395 -2.60 33.33 -13.85
CA ASN A 395 -3.43 33.27 -12.66
C ASN A 395 -4.12 31.90 -12.54
N ALA A 396 -4.02 31.26 -11.37
CA ALA A 396 -4.80 30.10 -10.96
C ALA A 396 -5.42 30.39 -9.59
N THR A 397 -6.75 30.45 -9.52
CA THR A 397 -7.44 30.85 -8.29
C THR A 397 -8.84 30.25 -8.21
N PHE A 398 -9.37 30.13 -7.00
CA PHE A 398 -10.78 29.81 -6.79
C PHE A 398 -11.60 31.09 -6.78
N ILE A 399 -12.68 31.09 -7.57
CA ILE A 399 -13.60 32.23 -7.67
C ILE A 399 -15.03 31.81 -7.32
N ASN A 400 -15.85 32.82 -7.04
CA ASN A 400 -17.30 32.65 -6.92
C ASN A 400 -17.91 32.67 -8.32
N SER A 401 -18.41 31.53 -8.78
CA SER A 401 -19.11 31.43 -10.05
C SER A 401 -20.60 31.23 -9.83
N PHE A 402 -21.40 31.83 -10.70
CA PHE A 402 -22.84 31.62 -10.73
C PHE A 402 -23.14 30.15 -11.00
N ARG A 403 -24.06 29.58 -10.24
CA ARG A 403 -24.40 28.15 -10.28
C ARG A 403 -25.00 27.75 -11.63
N ALA A 404 -25.57 28.71 -12.36
CA ALA A 404 -26.08 28.53 -13.71
C ALA A 404 -24.97 28.43 -14.79
N GLU A 405 -23.71 28.76 -14.49
CA GLU A 405 -22.59 28.53 -15.42
C GLU A 405 -22.37 27.04 -15.67
N GLY A 406 -21.96 26.69 -16.88
CA GLY A 406 -21.49 25.35 -17.23
C GLY A 406 -19.97 25.27 -17.11
N PHE A 407 -19.46 24.48 -16.18
CA PHE A 407 -18.03 24.17 -16.08
C PHE A 407 -17.79 22.66 -16.07
N SER A 408 -16.58 22.25 -16.45
CA SER A 408 -16.21 20.84 -16.44
C SER A 408 -16.03 20.31 -15.01
N VAL A 409 -16.09 18.99 -14.87
CA VAL A 409 -15.90 18.30 -13.60
C VAL A 409 -14.78 17.28 -13.73
N ARG A 410 -13.92 17.22 -12.71
CA ARG A 410 -12.87 16.21 -12.56
C ARG A 410 -13.16 15.39 -11.31
N CYS A 411 -13.57 14.14 -11.48
CA CYS A 411 -14.01 13.31 -10.35
C CYS A 411 -12.84 12.81 -9.50
N ILE A 412 -13.05 12.77 -8.18
CA ILE A 412 -12.13 12.23 -7.18
C ILE A 412 -12.76 11.01 -6.50
N LYS A 413 -11.98 9.97 -6.21
CA LYS A 413 -12.43 8.79 -5.49
C LYS A 413 -12.87 9.23 -4.09
N THR A 414 -14.11 8.90 -3.74
CA THR A 414 -14.70 9.27 -2.46
C THR A 414 -13.86 8.62 -1.35
N GLN A 415 -13.40 9.41 -0.38
CA GLN A 415 -12.75 8.84 0.79
C GLN A 415 -13.83 8.17 1.64
N GLY A 416 -13.67 6.86 1.84
CA GLY A 416 -14.66 6.00 2.45
C GLY A 416 -15.29 5.05 1.44
N SER A 417 -14.66 3.88 1.25
CA SER A 417 -15.35 2.75 0.63
C SER A 417 -16.63 2.50 1.43
N ILE A 418 -17.76 2.42 0.73
CA ILE A 418 -19.03 2.03 1.36
C ILE A 418 -18.97 0.52 1.58
N ILE A 419 -19.14 0.09 2.82
CA ILE A 419 -19.13 -1.31 3.23
C ILE A 419 -20.49 -1.64 3.81
N SER A 420 -21.24 -2.49 3.12
CA SER A 420 -22.48 -3.07 3.65
C SER A 420 -22.13 -4.32 4.45
N PHE A 421 -22.44 -4.32 5.75
CA PHE A 421 -22.12 -5.43 6.66
C PHE A 421 -23.23 -5.55 7.73
N ASN A 422 -23.74 -6.76 7.94
CA ASN A 422 -24.82 -7.09 8.88
C ASN A 422 -26.01 -6.11 8.86
N GLY A 423 -26.47 -5.75 7.65
CA GLY A 423 -27.60 -4.84 7.45
C GLY A 423 -27.30 -3.35 7.72
N LEU A 424 -26.06 -3.02 8.08
CA LEU A 424 -25.58 -1.66 8.30
C LEU A 424 -24.67 -1.21 7.17
N ILE A 425 -24.60 0.11 6.97
CA ILE A 425 -23.73 0.74 5.98
C ILE A 425 -22.64 1.52 6.73
N TYR A 426 -21.42 1.02 6.60
CA TYR A 426 -20.20 1.65 7.10
C TYR A 426 -19.52 2.45 5.99
N LYS A 427 -18.80 3.49 6.41
CA LYS A 427 -17.81 4.17 5.56
C LYS A 427 -16.43 3.90 6.12
N THR A 428 -15.41 4.04 5.28
CA THR A 428 -14.02 3.94 5.75
C THR A 428 -13.40 5.32 6.00
N LEU A 429 -12.49 5.41 6.96
CA LEU A 429 -11.76 6.61 7.34
C LEU A 429 -10.27 6.34 7.24
N ALA A 430 -9.55 7.10 6.42
CA ALA A 430 -8.08 7.05 6.42
C ALA A 430 -7.54 7.88 7.59
N SER A 431 -6.66 7.28 8.40
CA SER A 431 -5.93 7.98 9.44
C SER A 431 -5.02 9.04 8.81
N PRO A 432 -5.10 10.31 9.25
CA PRO A 432 -4.16 11.34 8.81
C PRO A 432 -2.76 11.15 9.42
N TYR A 433 -2.57 10.20 10.34
CA TYR A 433 -1.33 10.01 11.11
C TYR A 433 -0.56 8.74 10.73
N THR A 434 -1.29 7.67 10.42
CA THR A 434 -0.71 6.36 10.08
C THR A 434 -0.99 5.96 8.64
N GLY A 435 -1.96 6.61 7.98
CA GLY A 435 -2.46 6.20 6.67
C GLY A 435 -3.30 4.91 6.70
N ARG A 436 -3.50 4.30 7.88
CA ARG A 436 -4.37 3.12 8.03
C ARG A 436 -5.82 3.50 7.80
N VAL A 437 -6.58 2.59 7.20
CA VAL A 437 -8.00 2.77 6.98
C VAL A 437 -8.79 2.09 8.11
N TRP A 438 -9.79 2.77 8.66
CA TRP A 438 -10.63 2.32 9.76
C TRP A 438 -12.10 2.36 9.37
N LEU A 439 -12.98 1.60 10.02
CA LEU A 439 -14.42 1.87 9.92
C LEU A 439 -14.78 3.19 10.61
N ASP A 440 -15.75 3.91 10.06
CA ASP A 440 -16.17 5.24 10.53
C ASP A 440 -16.90 5.26 11.88
N ARG A 441 -17.33 4.10 12.37
CA ARG A 441 -18.06 3.89 13.63
C ARG A 441 -17.76 2.51 14.24
N ASN A 442 -18.19 2.28 15.48
CA ASN A 442 -18.00 1.00 16.16
C ASN A 442 -18.84 -0.07 15.46
N LEU A 443 -18.38 -1.31 15.47
CA LEU A 443 -19.12 -2.43 14.89
C LEU A 443 -20.49 -2.57 15.57
N GLY A 444 -21.56 -2.75 14.80
CA GLY A 444 -22.96 -2.70 15.26
C GLY A 444 -23.56 -1.30 15.48
N ALA A 445 -22.82 -0.20 15.31
CA ALA A 445 -23.38 1.15 15.49
C ALA A 445 -24.19 1.60 14.26
N SER A 446 -25.37 2.19 14.48
CA SER A 446 -26.26 2.61 13.39
C SER A 446 -25.85 3.93 12.73
N LYS A 447 -25.10 4.79 13.43
CA LYS A 447 -24.62 6.09 12.94
C LYS A 447 -23.23 6.46 13.45
N VAL A 448 -22.53 7.34 12.72
CA VAL A 448 -21.30 7.97 13.21
C VAL A 448 -21.65 8.86 14.40
N CYS A 449 -20.79 8.88 15.42
CA CYS A 449 -21.02 9.68 16.61
C CYS A 449 -21.13 11.18 16.28
N THR A 450 -22.27 11.77 16.64
CA THR A 450 -22.50 13.22 16.63
C THR A 450 -22.18 13.87 17.98
N SER A 451 -22.18 13.05 19.03
CA SER A 451 -21.77 13.35 20.40
C SER A 451 -21.09 12.12 20.99
N SER A 452 -20.19 12.29 21.96
CA SER A 452 -19.54 11.17 22.64
C SER A 452 -20.52 10.30 23.43
N LYS A 453 -21.69 10.86 23.80
CA LYS A 453 -22.74 10.21 24.60
C LYS A 453 -23.94 9.70 23.76
N ASP A 454 -23.78 9.64 22.45
CA ASP A 454 -24.83 9.25 21.51
C ASP A 454 -24.98 7.71 21.48
N ALA A 455 -26.04 7.19 22.10
CA ALA A 455 -26.22 5.75 22.29
C ALA A 455 -26.25 4.95 20.97
N ASP A 456 -26.81 5.54 19.91
CA ASP A 456 -26.89 4.93 18.57
C ASP A 456 -25.52 4.72 17.92
N CYS A 457 -24.48 5.41 18.41
CA CYS A 457 -23.13 5.32 17.87
C CYS A 457 -22.20 4.38 18.67
N TYR A 458 -22.69 3.79 19.78
CA TYR A 458 -21.87 3.00 20.69
C TYR A 458 -21.43 1.64 20.10
N GLY A 459 -22.25 1.03 19.24
CA GLY A 459 -22.00 -0.31 18.68
C GLY A 459 -22.14 -1.45 19.70
N GLY A 460 -21.89 -2.70 19.30
CA GLY A 460 -22.01 -3.89 20.17
C GLY A 460 -20.94 -3.99 21.27
N LEU A 461 -21.13 -4.91 22.21
CA LEU A 461 -20.18 -5.23 23.29
C LEU A 461 -19.78 -6.71 23.26
N TYR A 462 -18.64 -7.00 22.64
CA TYR A 462 -18.21 -8.35 22.31
C TYR A 462 -17.35 -8.97 23.41
N GLN A 463 -17.50 -10.27 23.65
CA GLN A 463 -16.56 -11.07 24.45
C GLN A 463 -15.32 -11.43 23.62
N TRP A 464 -14.15 -11.44 24.25
CA TRP A 464 -12.88 -11.46 23.52
C TRP A 464 -12.66 -12.77 22.76
N GLY A 465 -12.44 -12.66 21.45
CA GLY A 465 -12.26 -13.78 20.52
C GLY A 465 -13.53 -14.57 20.18
N ARG A 466 -14.73 -14.13 20.58
CA ARG A 466 -16.02 -14.78 20.27
C ARG A 466 -16.60 -14.26 18.95
N ASN A 467 -17.42 -15.09 18.28
CA ASN A 467 -18.15 -14.69 17.08
C ASN A 467 -19.34 -13.76 17.39
N ASP A 468 -19.84 -13.06 16.37
CA ASP A 468 -21.07 -12.24 16.39
C ASP A 468 -22.29 -13.17 16.39
N ASP A 469 -22.67 -13.67 17.57
CA ASP A 469 -23.71 -14.69 17.76
C ASP A 469 -24.97 -14.19 18.48
N GLY A 470 -25.03 -12.88 18.80
CA GLY A 470 -26.16 -12.24 19.48
C GLY A 470 -25.84 -11.77 20.91
N HIS A 471 -24.70 -12.18 21.48
CA HIS A 471 -24.31 -11.80 22.84
C HIS A 471 -23.90 -10.32 22.97
N GLU A 472 -23.47 -9.73 21.85
CA GLU A 472 -22.99 -8.36 21.72
C GLU A 472 -24.12 -7.31 21.73
N ASP A 473 -25.36 -7.74 21.48
CA ASP A 473 -26.54 -6.88 21.51
C ASP A 473 -26.74 -6.29 22.91
N ARG A 474 -26.70 -4.96 22.98
CA ARG A 474 -26.90 -4.21 24.23
C ARG A 474 -28.31 -4.34 24.80
N THR A 475 -29.30 -4.74 23.99
CA THR A 475 -30.68 -4.94 24.43
C THR A 475 -30.90 -6.32 25.06
N ASN A 476 -30.00 -7.27 24.80
CA ASN A 476 -30.07 -8.61 25.37
C ASN A 476 -29.50 -8.65 26.80
N ALA A 477 -30.41 -8.64 27.77
CA ALA A 477 -30.07 -8.70 29.20
C ALA A 477 -29.87 -10.13 29.74
N ASN A 478 -30.06 -11.16 28.92
CA ASN A 478 -29.92 -12.54 29.36
C ASN A 478 -28.44 -12.95 29.49
N GLU A 479 -28.17 -13.86 30.43
CA GLU A 479 -26.83 -14.27 30.81
C GLU A 479 -26.76 -15.80 30.99
N SER A 480 -25.58 -16.38 30.81
CA SER A 480 -25.31 -17.79 31.07
C SER A 480 -24.05 -17.94 31.92
N SER A 481 -24.03 -18.86 32.88
CA SER A 481 -22.81 -19.25 33.60
C SER A 481 -22.15 -20.51 33.03
N ALA A 482 -22.73 -21.12 31.99
CA ALA A 482 -22.17 -22.28 31.33
C ALA A 482 -21.05 -21.86 30.36
N LEU A 483 -19.84 -22.37 30.60
CA LEU A 483 -18.67 -22.04 29.78
C LEU A 483 -18.68 -22.83 28.46
N ALA A 484 -18.23 -22.17 27.40
CA ALA A 484 -18.09 -22.81 26.10
C ALA A 484 -16.93 -23.82 26.09
N SER A 485 -17.16 -24.96 25.42
CA SER A 485 -16.14 -25.99 25.19
C SER A 485 -15.36 -25.79 23.88
N SER A 486 -15.66 -24.75 23.10
CA SER A 486 -15.02 -24.43 21.83
C SER A 486 -14.91 -22.91 21.65
N ILE A 487 -13.84 -22.46 20.99
CA ILE A 487 -13.74 -21.05 20.58
C ILE A 487 -14.62 -20.75 19.36
N ALA A 488 -14.89 -21.73 18.49
CA ALA A 488 -15.60 -21.51 17.24
C ALA A 488 -17.13 -21.50 17.41
N ASN A 489 -17.64 -22.13 18.47
CA ASN A 489 -19.06 -22.16 18.78
C ASN A 489 -19.25 -22.10 20.30
N ALA A 490 -19.88 -21.04 20.79
CA ALA A 490 -20.16 -20.86 22.21
C ALA A 490 -21.31 -21.76 22.71
N GLY A 491 -22.11 -22.33 21.80
CA GLY A 491 -23.28 -23.15 22.13
C GLY A 491 -24.49 -22.35 22.64
N THR A 492 -24.40 -21.03 22.65
CA THR A 492 -25.44 -20.10 23.11
C THR A 492 -25.19 -18.73 22.47
N ASP A 493 -26.22 -17.89 22.38
CA ASP A 493 -26.18 -16.46 22.06
C ASP A 493 -26.15 -15.58 23.32
N LEU A 494 -26.17 -16.19 24.52
CA LEU A 494 -26.19 -15.47 25.79
C LEU A 494 -24.81 -14.94 26.18
N PHE A 495 -24.79 -13.86 26.94
CA PHE A 495 -23.56 -13.31 27.49
C PHE A 495 -23.05 -14.17 28.65
N ILE A 496 -21.83 -14.69 28.55
CA ILE A 496 -21.30 -15.64 29.52
C ILE A 496 -20.67 -14.92 30.73
N THR A 497 -21.14 -15.21 31.94
CA THR A 497 -20.74 -14.53 33.18
C THR A 497 -20.16 -15.47 34.25
N GLY A 498 -19.58 -14.90 35.30
CA GLY A 498 -19.14 -15.62 36.52
C GLY A 498 -17.68 -16.08 36.54
N VAL A 499 -16.91 -15.83 35.48
CA VAL A 499 -15.48 -16.22 35.35
C VAL A 499 -14.69 -15.21 34.51
N PHE A 500 -13.36 -15.36 34.42
CA PHE A 500 -12.47 -14.48 33.64
C PHE A 500 -12.44 -14.75 32.13
N ASP A 501 -12.88 -15.93 31.70
CA ASP A 501 -12.88 -16.36 30.31
C ASP A 501 -14.20 -17.08 30.00
N TRP A 502 -14.81 -16.79 28.86
CA TRP A 502 -16.09 -17.37 28.48
C TRP A 502 -15.97 -18.84 28.00
N THR A 503 -14.75 -19.32 27.84
CA THR A 503 -14.42 -20.73 27.53
C THR A 503 -13.92 -21.49 28.75
N ILE A 504 -13.96 -22.82 28.72
CA ILE A 504 -13.27 -23.66 29.72
C ILE A 504 -11.73 -23.44 29.65
N ASP A 505 -11.04 -23.43 30.80
CA ASP A 505 -9.62 -23.04 30.96
C ASP A 505 -8.62 -23.80 30.05
N ALA A 506 -9.00 -24.97 29.52
CA ALA A 506 -8.15 -25.81 28.68
C ALA A 506 -8.14 -25.44 27.18
N ILE A 507 -9.11 -24.67 26.67
CA ILE A 507 -9.39 -24.58 25.22
C ILE A 507 -8.51 -23.57 24.49
N ASP A 508 -8.16 -22.44 25.10
CA ASP A 508 -7.19 -21.48 24.54
C ASP A 508 -6.67 -20.53 25.63
N ARG A 509 -5.95 -21.09 26.60
CA ARG A 509 -5.35 -20.27 27.66
C ARG A 509 -4.34 -19.27 27.11
N SER A 510 -3.63 -19.61 26.03
CA SER A 510 -2.68 -18.66 25.42
C SER A 510 -3.37 -17.43 24.82
N GLY A 511 -4.60 -17.58 24.31
CA GLY A 511 -5.27 -16.56 23.51
C GLY A 511 -4.85 -16.55 22.04
N VAL A 512 -3.84 -17.33 21.64
CA VAL A 512 -3.28 -17.33 20.28
C VAL A 512 -4.32 -17.77 19.25
N ALA A 513 -5.14 -18.76 19.59
CA ALA A 513 -6.17 -19.25 18.67
C ALA A 513 -7.26 -18.20 18.44
N ARG A 514 -7.66 -17.47 19.50
CA ARG A 514 -8.63 -16.38 19.40
C ARG A 514 -8.08 -15.09 18.78
N GLU A 515 -6.80 -14.80 18.96
CA GLU A 515 -6.13 -13.71 18.25
C GLU A 515 -6.14 -13.95 16.73
N ALA A 516 -5.96 -15.20 16.30
CA ALA A 516 -6.12 -15.61 14.89
C ALA A 516 -7.59 -15.69 14.47
N ALA A 517 -8.52 -16.04 15.36
CA ALA A 517 -9.94 -16.11 15.04
C ALA A 517 -10.53 -14.74 14.64
N TRP A 518 -9.98 -13.64 15.16
CA TRP A 518 -10.40 -12.26 14.89
C TRP A 518 -9.60 -11.56 13.78
N THR A 519 -8.78 -12.28 13.01
CA THR A 519 -8.20 -11.76 11.76
C THR A 519 -9.20 -11.87 10.62
N ASP A 520 -8.98 -11.13 9.53
CA ASP A 520 -9.78 -11.21 8.30
C ASP A 520 -9.79 -12.64 7.75
N GLY A 521 -10.99 -13.21 7.59
CA GLY A 521 -11.20 -14.60 7.21
C GLY A 521 -10.93 -15.65 8.31
N GLY A 522 -10.74 -15.21 9.56
CA GLY A 522 -10.62 -16.08 10.74
C GLY A 522 -11.95 -16.76 11.11
N VAL A 523 -11.87 -17.81 11.94
CA VAL A 523 -13.05 -18.63 12.31
C VAL A 523 -14.14 -17.86 13.06
N ASN A 524 -13.79 -16.74 13.71
CA ASN A 524 -14.72 -15.83 14.36
C ASN A 524 -14.54 -14.40 13.83
N ASP A 525 -14.29 -14.26 12.53
CA ASP A 525 -14.12 -12.94 11.94
C ASP A 525 -15.44 -12.16 12.00
N ILE A 526 -15.47 -11.19 12.90
CA ILE A 526 -16.61 -10.31 13.13
C ILE A 526 -16.52 -9.02 12.31
N CYS A 527 -15.40 -8.76 11.64
CA CYS A 527 -15.22 -7.56 10.84
C CYS A 527 -15.65 -7.81 9.38
N PRO A 528 -15.99 -6.76 8.61
CA PRO A 528 -16.25 -6.92 7.19
C PRO A 528 -15.01 -7.45 6.45
N VAL A 529 -15.21 -8.21 5.37
CA VAL A 529 -14.11 -8.73 4.53
C VAL A 529 -13.11 -7.62 4.18
N GLY A 530 -11.82 -7.90 4.37
CA GLY A 530 -10.74 -6.94 4.20
C GLY A 530 -10.44 -6.10 5.45
N PHE A 531 -11.15 -6.32 6.55
CA PHE A 531 -10.96 -5.67 7.84
C PHE A 531 -10.76 -6.71 8.93
N SER A 532 -10.11 -6.30 10.02
CA SER A 532 -9.93 -7.13 11.21
C SER A 532 -10.03 -6.30 12.48
N VAL A 533 -10.14 -6.97 13.61
CA VAL A 533 -10.00 -6.31 14.92
C VAL A 533 -8.53 -5.85 15.03
N PRO A 534 -8.26 -4.58 15.43
CA PRO A 534 -6.89 -4.05 15.44
C PRO A 534 -6.02 -4.77 16.47
N THR A 535 -4.72 -4.89 16.21
CA THR A 535 -3.76 -5.28 17.25
C THR A 535 -3.57 -4.17 18.28
N LYS A 536 -2.99 -4.51 19.43
CA LYS A 536 -2.58 -3.54 20.44
C LYS A 536 -1.65 -2.49 19.84
N GLU A 537 -0.67 -2.90 19.04
CA GLU A 537 0.32 -2.00 18.45
C GLU A 537 -0.33 -1.04 17.45
N GLU A 538 -1.22 -1.54 16.58
CA GLU A 538 -1.96 -0.73 15.62
C GLU A 538 -2.82 0.32 16.33
N LEU A 539 -3.56 -0.09 17.35
CA LEU A 539 -4.42 0.79 18.12
C LEU A 539 -3.59 1.82 18.89
N MET A 540 -2.52 1.42 19.59
CA MET A 540 -1.73 2.34 20.42
C MET A 540 -0.89 3.34 19.62
N VAL A 541 -0.39 2.95 18.44
CA VAL A 541 0.26 3.90 17.52
C VAL A 541 -0.72 4.99 17.10
N GLU A 542 -1.97 4.61 16.81
CA GLU A 542 -3.01 5.55 16.42
C GLU A 542 -3.37 6.51 17.56
N ILE A 543 -3.63 5.99 18.77
CA ILE A 543 -3.94 6.78 19.96
C ILE A 543 -2.83 7.78 20.28
N THR A 544 -1.58 7.33 20.24
CA THR A 544 -0.41 8.16 20.55
C THR A 544 -0.23 9.26 19.51
N LYS A 545 -0.29 8.94 18.21
CA LYS A 545 -0.10 9.94 17.16
C LYS A 545 -1.26 10.93 17.04
N ALA A 546 -2.49 10.48 17.31
CA ALA A 546 -3.67 11.34 17.37
C ALA A 546 -3.73 12.20 18.64
N ASN A 547 -2.78 12.04 19.57
CA ASN A 547 -2.73 12.73 20.86
C ASN A 547 -4.03 12.58 21.66
N ILE A 548 -4.59 11.36 21.66
CA ILE A 548 -5.76 11.02 22.46
C ILE A 548 -5.28 10.74 23.88
N THR A 549 -5.69 11.58 24.83
CA THR A 549 -5.25 11.55 26.23
C THR A 549 -6.41 11.42 27.21
N ASN A 550 -7.65 11.60 26.75
CA ASN A 550 -8.88 11.52 27.54
C ASN A 550 -10.10 11.41 26.62
N THR A 551 -11.29 11.24 27.19
CA THR A 551 -12.55 11.07 26.44
C THR A 551 -12.91 12.26 25.55
N VAL A 552 -12.50 13.49 25.90
CA VAL A 552 -12.75 14.69 25.08
C VAL A 552 -11.90 14.66 23.81
N SER A 553 -10.60 14.38 23.95
CA SER A 553 -9.69 14.24 22.81
C SER A 553 -10.02 12.98 21.97
N ALA A 554 -10.46 11.89 22.60
CA ALA A 554 -10.91 10.68 21.91
C ALA A 554 -12.10 10.95 20.99
N PHE A 555 -13.11 11.70 21.45
CA PHE A 555 -14.25 12.10 20.63
C PHE A 555 -13.90 13.15 19.57
N SER A 556 -12.99 14.08 19.89
CA SER A 556 -12.55 15.12 18.95
C SER A 556 -11.58 14.60 17.88
N SER A 557 -11.04 13.39 18.05
CA SER A 557 -10.15 12.75 17.09
C SER A 557 -10.87 12.34 15.80
N PHE A 558 -10.10 11.96 14.77
CA PHE A 558 -10.66 11.45 13.52
C PHE A 558 -11.50 10.17 13.69
N LEU A 559 -11.26 9.37 14.74
CA LEU A 559 -12.03 8.16 15.03
C LEU A 559 -13.37 8.45 15.72
N LYS A 560 -13.54 9.64 16.31
CA LYS A 560 -14.72 10.03 17.09
C LYS A 560 -15.17 8.96 18.10
N LEU A 561 -14.24 8.50 18.94
CA LEU A 561 -14.49 7.39 19.86
C LEU A 561 -15.56 7.79 20.92
N PRO A 562 -16.65 7.02 21.07
CA PRO A 562 -17.69 7.31 22.07
C PRO A 562 -17.34 6.79 23.46
N VAL A 563 -18.02 7.34 24.46
CA VAL A 563 -17.98 6.84 25.84
C VAL A 563 -18.98 5.68 26.04
N ALA A 564 -18.74 4.61 25.28
CA ALA A 564 -19.65 3.48 25.13
C ALA A 564 -19.64 2.48 26.30
N GLY A 565 -18.74 2.66 27.29
CA GLY A 565 -18.59 1.76 28.44
C GLY A 565 -18.24 0.31 28.08
N ARG A 566 -18.46 -0.60 29.04
CA ARG A 566 -18.26 -2.05 28.90
C ARG A 566 -19.34 -2.85 29.63
N ARG A 567 -19.45 -4.15 29.35
CA ARG A 567 -20.30 -5.11 30.07
C ARG A 567 -19.42 -6.00 30.94
N LEU A 568 -19.70 -6.05 32.24
CA LEU A 568 -18.87 -6.74 33.23
C LEU A 568 -19.12 -8.25 33.19
N ASN A 569 -18.04 -9.01 33.37
CA ASN A 569 -18.07 -10.48 33.35
C ASN A 569 -18.74 -11.12 34.57
N TRP A 570 -18.76 -10.49 35.75
CA TRP A 570 -19.25 -11.17 36.96
C TRP A 570 -20.77 -11.24 37.09
N TYR A 571 -21.48 -10.22 36.58
CA TYR A 571 -22.93 -10.06 36.75
C TYR A 571 -23.61 -9.48 35.49
N GLY A 572 -22.90 -9.47 34.36
CA GLY A 572 -23.38 -8.98 33.05
C GLY A 572 -23.85 -7.53 33.01
N LYS A 573 -23.54 -6.70 34.00
CA LYS A 573 -23.99 -5.29 34.08
C LYS A 573 -23.12 -4.35 33.25
N PHE A 574 -23.74 -3.34 32.66
CA PHE A 574 -23.04 -2.25 31.99
C PHE A 574 -22.34 -1.35 33.01
N GLN A 575 -21.10 -0.96 32.71
CA GLN A 575 -20.29 -0.05 33.51
C GLN A 575 -19.72 1.07 32.63
N GLY A 576 -19.74 2.29 33.16
CA GLY A 576 -19.06 3.44 32.56
C GLY A 576 -19.72 3.96 31.26
N ILE A 577 -20.97 3.60 31.00
CA ILE A 577 -21.75 4.20 29.92
C ILE A 577 -21.78 5.72 30.13
N SER A 578 -21.50 6.47 29.08
CA SER A 578 -21.40 7.94 29.09
C SER A 578 -20.20 8.52 29.85
N SER A 579 -19.25 7.70 30.32
CA SER A 579 -18.04 8.18 31.02
C SER A 579 -16.72 7.60 30.55
N ILE A 580 -16.69 6.38 29.99
CA ILE A 580 -15.43 5.74 29.53
C ILE A 580 -15.58 5.19 28.12
N THR A 581 -14.47 5.17 27.38
CA THR A 581 -14.31 4.36 26.17
C THR A 581 -13.58 3.08 26.56
N SER A 582 -14.12 1.91 26.18
CA SER A 582 -13.48 0.62 26.38
C SER A 582 -13.60 -0.20 25.09
N MET A 583 -12.45 -0.57 24.53
CA MET A 583 -12.38 -1.23 23.23
C MET A 583 -11.38 -2.37 23.20
N TRP A 584 -11.77 -3.49 22.61
CA TRP A 584 -10.84 -4.61 22.44
C TRP A 584 -9.79 -4.32 21.38
N SER A 585 -8.56 -4.79 21.62
CA SER A 585 -7.66 -5.19 20.54
C SER A 585 -7.67 -6.72 20.44
N ARG A 586 -7.23 -7.27 19.30
CA ARG A 586 -7.13 -8.74 19.14
C ARG A 586 -5.87 -9.34 19.73
N SER A 587 -4.99 -8.55 20.34
CA SER A 587 -3.74 -9.07 20.89
C SER A 587 -3.98 -9.79 22.22
N ALA A 588 -3.60 -11.06 22.28
CA ALA A 588 -3.59 -11.80 23.54
C ALA A 588 -2.59 -11.16 24.52
N SER A 589 -2.85 -11.28 25.83
CA SER A 589 -1.86 -10.92 26.85
C SER A 589 -1.14 -12.15 27.39
N ASP A 590 0.01 -11.94 28.02
CA ASP A 590 0.77 -13.01 28.67
C ASP A 590 0.05 -13.62 29.88
N SER A 591 -0.99 -12.94 30.40
CA SER A 591 -1.86 -13.45 31.45
C SER A 591 -3.00 -14.25 30.81
N GLY A 592 -2.89 -15.57 30.78
CA GLY A 592 -3.70 -16.46 29.93
C GLY A 592 -5.24 -16.48 30.11
N LEU A 593 -5.83 -15.58 30.87
CA LEU A 593 -7.30 -15.40 30.97
C LEU A 593 -7.73 -13.96 30.63
N SER A 594 -6.81 -13.14 30.15
CA SER A 594 -7.04 -11.74 29.82
C SER A 594 -6.45 -11.42 28.46
N SER A 595 -6.85 -10.27 27.93
CA SER A 595 -6.38 -9.77 26.63
C SER A 595 -6.28 -8.24 26.64
N HIS A 596 -5.58 -7.68 25.66
CA HIS A 596 -5.34 -6.25 25.61
C HIS A 596 -6.58 -5.46 25.15
N SER A 597 -6.83 -4.34 25.81
CA SER A 597 -7.87 -3.37 25.44
C SER A 597 -7.36 -1.94 25.56
N LEU A 598 -8.02 -1.02 24.86
CA LEU A 598 -7.91 0.41 25.06
C LEU A 598 -8.94 0.85 26.11
N PHE A 599 -8.47 1.60 27.10
CA PHE A 599 -9.28 2.26 28.11
C PHE A 599 -9.01 3.76 28.07
N VAL A 600 -10.09 4.55 27.98
CA VAL A 600 -10.02 6.01 28.02
C VAL A 600 -11.06 6.55 28.99
N ASP A 601 -10.65 7.41 29.91
CA ASP A 601 -11.54 8.12 30.84
C ASP A 601 -11.33 9.64 30.77
N SER A 602 -11.76 10.39 31.78
CA SER A 602 -11.61 11.85 31.80
C SER A 602 -10.15 12.32 31.93
N GLY A 603 -9.23 11.48 32.40
CA GLY A 603 -7.86 11.84 32.73
C GLY A 603 -6.79 11.07 31.95
N ASP A 604 -7.10 9.89 31.41
CA ASP A 604 -6.10 9.03 30.80
C ASP A 604 -6.61 8.26 29.57
N ALA A 605 -5.66 7.82 28.73
CA ALA A 605 -5.88 6.97 27.56
C ALA A 605 -4.75 5.92 27.46
N VAL A 606 -5.04 4.69 27.87
CA VAL A 606 -4.03 3.64 28.08
C VAL A 606 -4.45 2.29 27.52
N SER A 607 -3.46 1.46 27.21
CA SER A 607 -3.70 0.03 27.03
C SER A 607 -3.74 -0.67 28.38
N ILE A 608 -4.82 -1.40 28.66
CA ILE A 608 -4.96 -2.24 29.84
C ILE A 608 -5.15 -3.71 29.44
N ILE A 609 -5.34 -4.56 30.45
CA ILE A 609 -5.65 -5.98 30.28
C ILE A 609 -7.04 -6.21 30.90
N GLY A 610 -7.96 -6.76 30.11
CA GLY A 610 -9.33 -7.06 30.55
C GLY A 610 -9.61 -8.56 30.52
N SER A 611 -10.55 -9.01 31.35
CA SER A 611 -11.02 -10.40 31.35
C SER A 611 -11.64 -10.73 29.99
N ARG A 612 -11.33 -11.89 29.40
CA ARG A 612 -11.84 -12.26 28.07
C ARG A 612 -13.36 -12.39 28.02
N SER A 613 -14.01 -12.61 29.17
CA SER A 613 -15.47 -12.63 29.33
C SER A 613 -16.11 -11.23 29.48
N GLU A 614 -15.35 -10.13 29.56
CA GLU A 614 -15.91 -8.78 29.52
C GLU A 614 -16.39 -8.43 28.10
N GLY A 615 -17.48 -7.66 28.02
CA GLY A 615 -18.00 -7.14 26.76
C GLY A 615 -17.44 -5.75 26.50
N MET A 616 -16.67 -5.55 25.43
CA MET A 616 -16.14 -4.24 25.04
C MET A 616 -16.43 -3.92 23.58
N SER A 617 -16.37 -2.63 23.24
CA SER A 617 -16.65 -2.18 21.88
C SER A 617 -15.52 -2.58 20.92
N ILE A 618 -15.83 -2.71 19.63
CA ILE A 618 -14.86 -3.03 18.60
C ILE A 618 -14.95 -2.00 17.48
N ARG A 619 -13.79 -1.61 16.93
CA ARG A 619 -13.71 -0.85 15.69
C ARG A 619 -12.70 -1.49 14.76
N CYS A 620 -13.18 -1.94 13.62
CA CYS A 620 -12.36 -2.66 12.66
C CYS A 620 -11.40 -1.72 11.93
N ILE A 621 -10.22 -2.23 11.63
CA ILE A 621 -9.17 -1.59 10.84
C ILE A 621 -8.98 -2.40 9.56
N GLU A 622 -8.72 -1.74 8.43
CA GLU A 622 -8.40 -2.40 7.18
C GLU A 622 -7.18 -3.30 7.43
N THR A 623 -7.35 -4.55 7.04
CA THR A 623 -6.31 -5.55 7.10
C THR A 623 -5.24 -5.10 6.13
N GLN A 624 -4.05 -4.82 6.65
CA GLN A 624 -2.91 -4.72 5.76
C GLN A 624 -2.73 -6.09 5.14
N ALA A 625 -3.00 -6.18 3.84
CA ALA A 625 -2.33 -7.18 3.03
C ALA A 625 -0.86 -7.06 3.41
N VAL A 626 -0.26 -8.17 3.85
CA VAL A 626 1.18 -8.26 3.85
C VAL A 626 1.57 -7.87 2.44
N VAL A 627 2.10 -6.66 2.27
CA VAL A 627 2.68 -6.23 1.01
C VAL A 627 3.78 -7.24 0.81
N ILE A 628 3.54 -8.20 -0.09
CA ILE A 628 4.61 -8.86 -0.80
C ILE A 628 5.28 -7.68 -1.51
N PRO A 629 6.46 -7.20 -1.07
CA PRO A 629 7.21 -6.32 -1.94
C PRO A 629 7.34 -7.03 -3.29
N PRO A 630 7.36 -6.32 -4.43
CA PRO A 630 7.68 -6.96 -5.70
C PRO A 630 8.88 -7.87 -5.46
N GLU A 631 8.72 -9.12 -5.92
CA GLU A 631 9.71 -10.19 -5.82
C GLU A 631 11.11 -9.57 -5.76
N PRO A 632 11.87 -9.72 -4.65
CA PRO A 632 13.23 -9.21 -4.64
C PRO A 632 13.92 -9.86 -5.83
N GLU A 633 14.61 -9.06 -6.65
CA GLU A 633 15.47 -9.59 -7.70
C GLU A 633 16.35 -10.67 -7.07
N TYR A 634 16.00 -11.92 -7.36
CA TYR A 634 16.85 -13.05 -7.09
C TYR A 634 18.09 -12.83 -7.95
N THR A 635 19.22 -12.55 -7.31
CA THR A 635 20.52 -12.67 -7.96
C THR A 635 20.84 -14.15 -8.13
N GLY A 636 19.99 -14.93 -8.80
CA GLY A 636 20.22 -16.34 -9.16
C GLY A 636 20.50 -17.36 -8.04
N ASP A 637 20.76 -16.99 -6.78
CA ASP A 637 21.57 -17.85 -5.88
C ASP A 637 21.07 -18.05 -4.42
N ASN A 638 19.80 -17.82 -4.05
CA ASN A 638 19.26 -18.23 -2.73
C ASN A 638 20.10 -17.81 -1.48
N THR A 639 20.74 -16.63 -1.50
CA THR A 639 21.65 -16.16 -0.42
C THR A 639 21.28 -14.82 0.19
N ILE A 640 21.67 -14.58 1.45
CA ILE A 640 21.53 -13.30 2.18
C ILE A 640 22.83 -12.92 2.90
N SER A 641 23.15 -11.62 2.94
CA SER A 641 24.37 -11.11 3.60
C SER A 641 24.07 -10.48 4.96
N LEU A 642 24.84 -10.83 5.99
CA LEU A 642 24.80 -10.24 7.32
C LEU A 642 26.24 -10.03 7.81
N ASN A 643 26.59 -8.78 8.17
CA ASN A 643 27.90 -8.40 8.72
C ASN A 643 29.11 -8.91 7.89
N GLY A 644 29.01 -8.81 6.56
CA GLY A 644 30.07 -9.23 5.63
C GLY A 644 30.16 -10.74 5.35
N LEU A 645 29.26 -11.54 5.93
CA LEU A 645 29.14 -12.98 5.65
C LEU A 645 27.89 -13.26 4.81
N THR A 646 28.02 -14.16 3.85
CA THR A 646 26.91 -14.62 2.99
C THR A 646 26.40 -15.99 3.44
N TYR A 647 25.10 -16.05 3.74
CA TYR A 647 24.37 -17.24 4.20
C TYR A 647 23.49 -17.77 3.08
N LYS A 648 23.31 -19.08 3.01
CA LYS A 648 22.28 -19.67 2.16
C LYS A 648 20.97 -19.80 2.93
N LEU A 649 19.87 -19.77 2.20
CA LEU A 649 18.54 -19.99 2.74
C LEU A 649 18.18 -21.48 2.60
N ILE A 650 17.77 -22.10 3.71
CA ILE A 650 17.29 -23.49 3.73
C ILE A 650 15.83 -23.53 4.18
N VAL A 651 15.03 -24.39 3.57
CA VAL A 651 13.60 -24.53 3.86
C VAL A 651 13.41 -25.73 4.79
N SER A 652 12.68 -25.55 5.89
CA SER A 652 12.32 -26.64 6.78
C SER A 652 11.44 -27.66 6.04
N PRO A 653 11.82 -28.94 6.01
CA PRO A 653 10.95 -29.99 5.48
C PRO A 653 9.74 -30.27 6.39
N HIS A 654 9.78 -29.82 7.65
CA HIS A 654 8.73 -30.07 8.65
C HIS A 654 7.69 -28.96 8.71
N THR A 655 8.11 -27.70 8.59
CA THR A 655 7.25 -26.53 8.81
C THR A 655 7.21 -25.57 7.63
N GLY A 656 8.03 -25.80 6.60
CA GLY A 656 8.19 -24.89 5.47
C GLY A 656 8.96 -23.60 5.80
N ARG A 657 9.25 -23.28 7.06
CA ARG A 657 9.94 -22.03 7.43
C ARG A 657 11.33 -21.95 6.81
N ILE A 658 11.76 -20.73 6.45
CA ILE A 658 13.12 -20.49 5.93
C ILE A 658 14.05 -20.22 7.10
N TRP A 659 15.18 -20.89 7.11
CA TRP A 659 16.26 -20.71 8.07
C TRP A 659 17.53 -20.27 7.36
N LEU A 660 18.41 -19.59 8.09
CA LEU A 660 19.81 -19.49 7.67
C LEU A 660 20.45 -20.89 7.75
N ASP A 661 21.29 -21.21 6.77
CA ASP A 661 21.99 -22.50 6.67
C ASP A 661 22.96 -22.79 7.83
N ARG A 662 23.34 -21.75 8.60
CA ARG A 662 24.22 -21.84 9.77
C ARG A 662 23.92 -20.76 10.82
N ASN A 663 24.55 -20.88 11.99
CA ASN A 663 24.45 -19.90 13.08
C ASN A 663 25.00 -18.54 12.64
N THR A 664 24.48 -17.44 13.21
CA THR A 664 24.94 -16.10 12.87
C THR A 664 26.39 -15.91 13.31
N GLY A 665 27.22 -15.33 12.44
CA GLY A 665 28.66 -15.18 12.63
C GLY A 665 29.51 -16.40 12.23
N ALA A 666 28.90 -17.53 11.82
CA ALA A 666 29.65 -18.71 11.38
C ALA A 666 30.17 -18.56 9.93
N SER A 667 31.40 -19.01 9.68
CA SER A 667 32.00 -18.93 8.34
C SER A 667 31.57 -20.07 7.41
N GLN A 668 31.12 -21.20 7.97
CA GLN A 668 30.64 -22.35 7.19
C GLN A 668 29.52 -23.15 7.88
N VAL A 669 28.79 -23.93 7.09
CA VAL A 669 27.82 -24.93 7.61
C VAL A 669 28.60 -26.07 8.26
N ALA A 670 28.11 -26.59 9.38
CA ALA A 670 28.78 -27.64 10.13
C ALA A 670 29.08 -28.87 9.24
N THR A 671 30.35 -29.26 9.19
CA THR A 671 30.83 -30.48 8.52
C THR A 671 31.04 -31.64 9.48
N SER A 672 31.12 -31.35 10.79
CA SER A 672 31.10 -32.32 11.87
C SER A 672 30.49 -31.69 13.13
N ARG A 673 30.18 -32.50 14.15
CA ARG A 673 29.67 -32.00 15.43
C ARG A 673 30.61 -31.01 16.13
N VAL A 674 31.92 -31.12 15.90
CA VAL A 674 32.95 -30.31 16.60
C VAL A 674 33.63 -29.29 15.67
N ASP A 675 32.94 -28.91 14.59
CA ASP A 675 33.42 -27.96 13.60
C ASP A 675 33.35 -26.52 14.13
N THR A 676 34.46 -26.04 14.70
CA THR A 676 34.55 -24.72 15.35
C THR A 676 34.25 -23.55 14.41
N ALA A 677 34.49 -23.69 13.10
CA ALA A 677 34.16 -22.66 12.11
C ALA A 677 32.64 -22.51 11.87
N SER A 678 31.85 -23.48 12.33
CA SER A 678 30.38 -23.48 12.22
C SER A 678 29.65 -22.95 13.47
N TYR A 679 30.38 -22.66 14.56
CA TYR A 679 29.77 -22.34 15.85
C TYR A 679 29.08 -20.97 15.84
N GLY A 680 29.71 -19.99 15.21
CA GLY A 680 29.19 -18.62 15.10
C GLY A 680 29.39 -17.77 16.35
N GLY A 681 28.71 -16.63 16.38
CA GLY A 681 28.73 -15.67 17.47
C GLY A 681 27.89 -16.10 18.67
N HIS A 682 28.16 -15.46 19.81
CA HIS A 682 27.45 -15.66 21.07
C HIS A 682 26.87 -14.32 21.53
N TYR A 683 25.59 -14.30 21.87
CA TYR A 683 24.81 -13.08 22.08
C TYR A 683 24.07 -13.14 23.42
N THR A 684 23.97 -12.00 24.12
CA THR A 684 23.10 -11.85 25.28
C THR A 684 21.63 -11.76 24.86
N PHE A 685 20.73 -12.14 25.76
CA PHE A 685 19.29 -12.08 25.49
C PHE A 685 18.83 -10.62 25.36
N GLY A 686 18.22 -10.26 24.22
CA GLY A 686 17.67 -8.92 24.00
C GLY A 686 18.69 -7.78 23.88
N GLY A 687 19.99 -8.05 23.69
CA GLY A 687 21.01 -7.02 23.53
C GLY A 687 20.82 -6.15 22.26
N ASN A 688 21.37 -4.93 22.27
CA ASN A 688 21.27 -3.89 21.22
C ASN A 688 21.98 -4.21 19.88
N HIS A 689 22.04 -5.48 19.48
CA HIS A 689 22.74 -5.91 18.27
C HIS A 689 21.73 -6.40 17.22
N SER A 690 21.93 -6.01 15.96
CA SER A 690 21.18 -6.57 14.82
C SER A 690 21.67 -7.99 14.54
N VAL A 691 21.20 -8.97 15.33
CA VAL A 691 21.66 -10.37 15.26
C VAL A 691 21.15 -11.09 14.01
N CYS A 692 19.99 -10.69 13.48
CA CYS A 692 19.38 -11.26 12.28
C CYS A 692 19.32 -10.25 11.13
N PRO A 693 19.43 -10.71 9.86
CA PRO A 693 19.27 -9.82 8.71
C PRO A 693 17.81 -9.35 8.58
N ILE A 694 17.59 -8.25 7.85
CA ILE A 694 16.26 -7.68 7.60
C ILE A 694 15.32 -8.76 7.05
N GLY A 695 14.14 -8.89 7.67
CA GLY A 695 13.13 -9.89 7.30
C GLY A 695 13.30 -11.26 7.95
N PHE A 696 14.31 -11.45 8.80
CA PHE A 696 14.50 -12.62 9.65
C PHE A 696 14.47 -12.21 11.13
N SER A 697 14.10 -13.14 12.01
CA SER A 697 14.03 -12.94 13.45
C SER A 697 14.71 -14.07 14.21
N VAL A 698 14.98 -13.87 15.49
CA VAL A 698 15.34 -14.95 16.40
C VAL A 698 14.07 -15.79 16.63
N PRO A 699 14.12 -17.14 16.52
CA PRO A 699 12.94 -17.97 16.62
C PRO A 699 12.31 -17.89 18.01
N THR A 700 11.01 -18.08 18.12
CA THR A 700 10.34 -18.42 19.38
C THR A 700 10.66 -19.84 19.82
N GLU A 701 10.38 -20.17 21.08
CA GLU A 701 10.42 -21.55 21.58
C GLU A 701 9.52 -22.49 20.77
N ALA A 702 8.34 -22.04 20.35
CA ALA A 702 7.44 -22.85 19.53
C ALA A 702 8.00 -23.12 18.13
N GLU A 703 8.54 -22.09 17.47
CA GLU A 703 9.13 -22.22 16.13
C GLU A 703 10.37 -23.12 16.14
N LEU A 704 11.29 -22.90 17.09
CA LEU A 704 12.50 -23.72 17.19
C LEU A 704 12.16 -25.15 17.61
N ARG A 705 11.18 -25.36 18.51
CA ARG A 705 10.72 -26.71 18.91
C ARG A 705 10.16 -27.51 17.74
N ALA A 706 9.35 -26.87 16.89
CA ALA A 706 8.71 -27.51 15.75
C ALA A 706 9.74 -28.08 14.75
N ASP A 707 10.84 -27.36 14.53
CA ASP A 707 11.91 -27.74 13.60
C ASP A 707 13.08 -28.49 14.26
N THR A 708 12.99 -28.80 15.56
CA THR A 708 14.01 -29.59 16.28
C THR A 708 13.39 -30.77 17.01
N ILE A 709 12.96 -30.60 18.26
CA ILE A 709 12.50 -31.70 19.12
C ILE A 709 11.30 -32.41 18.49
N SER A 710 10.31 -31.66 18.00
CA SER A 710 9.13 -32.23 17.33
C SER A 710 9.45 -32.88 15.97
N ALA A 711 10.59 -32.54 15.38
CA ALA A 711 11.13 -33.12 14.16
C ALA A 711 12.07 -34.32 14.41
N GLY A 712 12.16 -34.81 15.64
CA GLY A 712 12.96 -35.98 16.00
C GLY A 712 14.40 -35.69 16.44
N VAL A 713 14.76 -34.43 16.71
CA VAL A 713 16.05 -34.10 17.32
C VAL A 713 16.01 -34.42 18.82
N THR A 714 16.74 -35.46 19.23
CA THR A 714 16.77 -35.97 20.62
C THR A 714 18.12 -35.83 21.30
N ASN A 715 19.21 -35.69 20.54
CA ASN A 715 20.59 -35.52 21.01
C ASN A 715 21.48 -34.90 19.92
N LEU A 716 22.74 -34.61 20.23
CA LEU A 716 23.69 -33.98 19.29
C LEU A 716 23.93 -34.76 17.98
N ASN A 717 23.81 -36.09 17.96
CA ASN A 717 23.97 -36.86 16.71
C ASN A 717 22.78 -36.60 15.77
N THR A 718 21.56 -36.64 16.30
CA THR A 718 20.35 -36.32 15.55
C THR A 718 20.27 -34.83 15.17
N ALA A 719 20.80 -33.93 16.02
CA ALA A 719 20.85 -32.49 15.74
C ALA A 719 21.81 -32.17 14.57
N PHE A 720 22.98 -32.81 14.52
CA PHE A 720 23.92 -32.68 13.41
C PHE A 720 23.39 -33.31 12.12
N SER A 721 22.68 -34.43 12.23
CA SER A 721 22.10 -35.13 11.07
C SER A 721 20.79 -34.49 10.56
N SER A 722 20.22 -33.54 11.31
CA SER A 722 19.01 -32.80 10.92
C SER A 722 19.27 -31.85 9.75
N PHE A 723 18.20 -31.35 9.14
CA PHE A 723 18.30 -30.35 8.06
C PHE A 723 19.00 -29.05 8.51
N LEU A 724 19.01 -28.74 9.81
CA LEU A 724 19.69 -27.59 10.38
C LEU A 724 21.20 -27.83 10.61
N LYS A 725 21.69 -29.08 10.60
CA LYS A 725 23.11 -29.39 10.86
C LYS A 725 23.68 -28.65 12.08
N LEU A 726 23.05 -28.82 13.24
CA LEU A 726 23.42 -28.07 14.45
C LEU A 726 24.72 -28.64 15.08
N PRO A 727 25.78 -27.82 15.26
CA PRO A 727 27.03 -28.25 15.88
C PRO A 727 26.98 -28.21 17.42
N SER A 728 27.96 -28.83 18.09
CA SER A 728 28.18 -28.74 19.55
C SER A 728 28.83 -27.42 19.96
N SER A 729 28.16 -26.30 19.65
CA SER A 729 28.75 -24.96 19.76
C SER A 729 28.61 -24.29 21.13
N GLY A 730 28.18 -25.02 22.16
CA GLY A 730 27.81 -24.45 23.44
C GLY A 730 28.97 -23.79 24.16
N ILE A 731 28.78 -22.52 24.50
CA ILE A 731 29.58 -21.78 25.48
C ILE A 731 28.60 -21.18 26.48
N ILE A 732 28.86 -21.33 27.78
CA ILE A 732 28.13 -20.62 28.83
C ILE A 732 29.14 -19.76 29.57
N ASN A 733 28.91 -18.44 29.62
CA ASN A 733 29.76 -17.47 30.33
C ASN A 733 31.25 -17.59 29.96
N GLY A 734 31.55 -17.83 28.68
CA GLY A 734 32.93 -17.95 28.17
C GLY A 734 33.60 -19.31 28.40
N ARG A 735 32.93 -20.31 28.98
CA ARG A 735 33.46 -21.68 29.13
C ARG A 735 32.94 -22.62 28.04
N PRO A 736 33.83 -23.29 27.28
CA PRO A 736 33.43 -24.28 26.29
C PRO A 736 32.67 -25.45 26.91
N SER A 737 31.60 -25.90 26.24
CA SER A 737 30.78 -27.05 26.58
C SER A 737 30.75 -28.04 25.41
N THR A 738 30.47 -29.31 25.71
CA THR A 738 30.20 -30.35 24.68
C THR A 738 28.72 -30.44 24.30
N ALA A 739 27.90 -29.44 24.70
CA ALA A 739 26.49 -29.30 24.35
C ALA A 739 26.28 -28.18 23.32
N LEU A 740 25.07 -28.04 22.78
CA LEU A 740 24.58 -26.88 22.01
C LEU A 740 23.67 -26.03 22.90
N PHE A 741 23.86 -24.71 22.88
CA PHE A 741 22.96 -23.75 23.50
C PHE A 741 22.51 -22.68 22.51
N MET A 742 21.21 -22.55 22.27
CA MET A 742 20.67 -21.61 21.28
C MET A 742 19.51 -20.78 21.83
N TRP A 743 19.64 -19.45 21.74
CA TRP A 743 18.60 -18.53 22.18
C TRP A 743 17.32 -18.63 21.34
N THR A 744 16.19 -18.47 22.01
CA THR A 744 14.93 -18.06 21.40
C THR A 744 14.66 -16.60 21.75
N ARG A 745 13.70 -15.95 21.09
CA ARG A 745 13.18 -14.64 21.52
C ARG A 745 12.11 -14.74 22.63
N THR A 746 11.79 -15.95 23.09
CA THR A 746 10.75 -16.17 24.10
C THR A 746 11.30 -15.80 25.49
N ALA A 747 10.70 -14.80 26.14
CA ALA A 747 11.02 -14.42 27.51
C ALA A 747 10.38 -15.40 28.52
N SER A 748 11.00 -15.56 29.68
CA SER A 748 10.55 -16.39 30.81
C SER A 748 10.66 -15.62 32.14
N GLY A 749 10.11 -14.41 32.13
CA GLY A 749 10.18 -13.45 33.24
C GLY A 749 11.11 -12.26 32.93
N PRO A 750 11.24 -11.31 33.88
CA PRO A 750 11.88 -10.01 33.63
C PRO A 750 13.40 -10.07 33.41
N SER A 751 14.06 -11.15 33.84
CA SER A 751 15.51 -11.32 33.77
C SER A 751 15.97 -12.62 33.12
N HIS A 752 15.04 -13.37 32.51
CA HIS A 752 15.32 -14.70 31.96
C HIS A 752 14.65 -14.93 30.61
N GLY A 753 15.37 -15.60 29.73
CA GLY A 753 14.89 -16.07 28.42
C GLY A 753 14.80 -17.59 28.34
N ARG A 754 14.20 -18.10 27.27
CA ARG A 754 14.15 -19.51 26.92
C ARG A 754 15.19 -19.85 25.87
N PHE A 755 15.91 -20.96 26.05
CA PHE A 755 16.92 -21.44 25.10
C PHE A 755 16.83 -22.96 24.92
N LEU A 756 17.27 -23.44 23.77
CA LEU A 756 17.40 -24.86 23.47
C LEU A 756 18.74 -25.38 23.98
N ASN A 757 18.71 -26.44 24.78
CA ASN A 757 19.87 -27.21 25.22
C ASN A 757 19.85 -28.58 24.52
N ILE A 758 20.94 -28.95 23.84
CA ILE A 758 21.14 -30.29 23.29
C ILE A 758 22.49 -30.82 23.75
N ASP A 759 22.49 -31.93 24.49
CA ASP A 759 23.70 -32.63 24.91
C ASP A 759 23.84 -34.00 24.21
N HIS A 760 24.76 -34.84 24.70
CA HIS A 760 25.02 -36.16 24.12
C HIS A 760 23.81 -37.11 24.14
N ASN A 761 22.86 -36.90 25.06
CA ASN A 761 21.75 -37.82 25.33
C ASN A 761 20.37 -37.16 25.26
N THR A 762 20.27 -35.83 25.38
CA THR A 762 18.99 -35.13 25.52
C THR A 762 18.90 -33.85 24.69
N ALA A 763 17.67 -33.47 24.34
CA ALA A 763 17.31 -32.18 23.73
C ALA A 763 16.10 -31.61 24.47
N SER A 764 16.23 -30.42 25.06
CA SER A 764 15.16 -29.80 25.85
C SER A 764 15.30 -28.28 25.97
N PHE A 765 14.20 -27.58 26.29
CA PHE A 765 14.20 -26.13 26.46
C PHE A 765 14.35 -25.72 27.92
N TRP A 766 15.36 -24.91 28.20
CA TRP A 766 15.76 -24.47 29.53
C TRP A 766 15.53 -22.97 29.69
N LYS A 767 15.54 -22.52 30.95
CA LYS A 767 15.47 -21.10 31.32
C LYS A 767 16.88 -20.61 31.65
N GLY A 768 17.29 -19.48 31.07
CA GLY A 768 18.61 -18.88 31.30
C GLY A 768 18.48 -17.40 31.63
N THR A 769 19.40 -16.86 32.40
CA THR A 769 19.47 -15.43 32.71
C THR A 769 19.92 -14.64 31.47
N HIS A 770 19.51 -13.37 31.36
CA HIS A 770 19.77 -12.55 30.16
C HIS A 770 21.26 -12.25 29.91
N ASP A 771 22.13 -12.43 30.90
CA ASP A 771 23.58 -12.27 30.83
C ASP A 771 24.29 -13.44 30.13
N PHE A 772 23.62 -14.58 29.93
CA PHE A 772 24.21 -15.69 29.18
C PHE A 772 24.43 -15.32 27.71
N THR A 773 25.60 -15.66 27.18
CA THR A 773 25.97 -15.48 25.78
C THR A 773 25.81 -16.79 25.01
N LEU A 774 24.72 -16.95 24.25
CA LEU A 774 24.39 -18.18 23.52
C LEU A 774 24.33 -17.94 22.00
N ASN A 775 24.35 -19.02 21.21
CA ASN A 775 24.25 -18.90 19.76
C ASN A 775 22.83 -18.50 19.32
N VAL A 776 22.73 -17.93 18.12
CA VAL A 776 21.48 -17.58 17.47
C VAL A 776 21.48 -18.12 16.04
N ARG A 777 20.34 -18.66 15.62
CA ARG A 777 20.08 -18.95 14.21
C ARG A 777 18.76 -18.31 13.81
N CYS A 778 18.79 -17.53 12.74
CA CYS A 778 17.65 -16.71 12.35
C CYS A 778 16.68 -17.50 11.48
N ILE A 779 15.40 -17.21 11.70
CA ILE A 779 14.27 -17.81 10.99
C ILE A 779 13.46 -16.72 10.30
N LYS A 780 12.86 -17.07 9.18
CA LYS A 780 11.79 -16.32 8.54
C LYS A 780 10.65 -17.29 8.31
N THR A 781 9.48 -16.97 8.84
CA THR A 781 8.27 -17.74 8.54
C THR A 781 8.02 -17.66 7.04
N GLN A 782 8.14 -18.79 6.33
CA GLN A 782 7.34 -18.95 5.13
C GLN A 782 5.92 -19.10 5.64
N ILE A 783 5.09 -18.13 5.29
CA ILE A 783 3.70 -18.45 5.10
C ILE A 783 3.73 -19.40 3.91
N ARG A 784 3.63 -20.72 4.14
CA ARG A 784 3.02 -21.56 3.12
C ARG A 784 1.60 -21.03 3.01
N ILE A 785 1.43 -20.06 2.12
CA ILE A 785 0.17 -19.92 1.43
C ILE A 785 0.16 -21.22 0.61
N VAL A 786 -0.52 -22.26 1.11
CA VAL A 786 -1.29 -23.05 0.15
C VAL A 786 -2.16 -21.97 -0.46
N ILE A 787 -1.86 -21.59 -1.70
CA ILE A 787 -2.70 -20.69 -2.46
C ILE A 787 -3.79 -21.62 -2.98
N PRO A 788 -4.98 -21.74 -2.34
CA PRO A 788 -6.16 -21.87 -3.17
C PRO A 788 -6.14 -20.61 -4.05
N PRO A 789 -6.39 -20.74 -5.36
CA PRO A 789 -6.28 -19.64 -6.31
C PRO A 789 -7.00 -18.43 -5.73
N ASN A 790 -6.23 -17.40 -5.41
CA ASN A 790 -6.74 -16.20 -4.78
C ASN A 790 -7.79 -15.58 -5.74
N PRO A 791 -9.04 -15.34 -5.32
CA PRO A 791 -9.99 -14.62 -6.15
C PRO A 791 -9.51 -13.17 -6.26
N LYS A 792 -9.02 -12.81 -7.45
CA LYS A 792 -8.80 -11.41 -7.82
C LYS A 792 -10.15 -10.68 -7.83
N PRO A 793 -10.25 -9.45 -7.30
CA PRO A 793 -11.46 -8.65 -7.41
C PRO A 793 -11.69 -8.16 -8.85
N LYS A 794 -12.74 -8.69 -9.46
CA LYS A 794 -13.58 -8.10 -10.52
C LYS A 794 -12.86 -7.38 -11.67
N ASP A 795 -12.43 -8.17 -12.65
CA ASP A 795 -12.84 -7.92 -14.03
C ASP A 795 -13.98 -8.88 -14.36
N LYS A 796 -15.02 -8.38 -15.04
CA LYS A 796 -16.03 -9.22 -15.69
C LYS A 796 -15.37 -9.96 -16.86
N GLU A 797 -14.61 -11.01 -16.57
CA GLU A 797 -14.46 -12.14 -17.50
C GLU A 797 -14.53 -13.45 -16.71
N THR A 798 -15.50 -14.26 -17.11
CA THR A 798 -15.81 -15.58 -16.56
C THR A 798 -14.60 -16.49 -16.64
N GLY A 799 -14.05 -16.92 -15.49
CA GLY A 799 -12.98 -17.91 -15.43
C GLY A 799 -13.43 -19.19 -16.12
N VAL A 800 -12.68 -19.59 -17.14
CA VAL A 800 -12.94 -20.81 -17.91
C VAL A 800 -12.14 -21.95 -17.28
N ILE A 801 -12.82 -22.98 -16.78
CA ILE A 801 -12.22 -24.16 -16.13
C ILE A 801 -12.29 -25.33 -17.09
N SER A 802 -11.14 -25.95 -17.40
CA SER A 802 -11.09 -27.19 -18.17
C SER A 802 -10.94 -28.38 -17.22
N PHE A 803 -11.90 -29.30 -17.23
CA PHE A 803 -11.93 -30.46 -16.34
C PHE A 803 -12.55 -31.67 -17.06
N ASN A 804 -11.89 -32.83 -16.97
CA ASN A 804 -12.30 -34.09 -17.62
C ASN A 804 -12.71 -33.93 -19.10
N GLY A 805 -11.94 -33.17 -19.87
CA GLY A 805 -12.16 -32.96 -21.30
C GLY A 805 -13.31 -32.01 -21.66
N LEU A 806 -13.94 -31.36 -20.68
CA LEU A 806 -14.99 -30.36 -20.87
C LEU A 806 -14.56 -29.00 -20.31
N THR A 807 -15.23 -27.96 -20.80
CA THR A 807 -14.97 -26.57 -20.41
C THR A 807 -16.19 -25.97 -19.72
N TYR A 808 -15.98 -25.50 -18.50
CA TYR A 808 -16.95 -24.88 -17.61
C TYR A 808 -16.64 -23.39 -17.45
N LYS A 809 -17.65 -22.61 -17.10
CA LYS A 809 -17.46 -21.24 -16.62
C LYS A 809 -17.83 -21.15 -15.15
N THR A 810 -17.34 -20.14 -14.46
CA THR A 810 -17.77 -19.84 -13.09
C THR A 810 -18.93 -18.85 -13.06
N VAL A 811 -19.83 -19.02 -12.10
CA VAL A 811 -20.97 -18.14 -11.83
C VAL A 811 -20.99 -17.82 -10.33
N ALA A 812 -20.98 -16.54 -9.98
CA ALA A 812 -21.12 -16.13 -8.58
C ALA A 812 -22.60 -16.06 -8.20
N SER A 813 -22.97 -16.69 -7.09
CA SER A 813 -24.29 -16.52 -6.48
C SER A 813 -24.44 -15.08 -6.02
N PRO A 814 -25.50 -14.36 -6.45
CA PRO A 814 -25.79 -13.03 -5.92
C PRO A 814 -26.32 -13.06 -4.47
N TYR A 815 -26.67 -14.24 -3.95
CA TYR A 815 -27.32 -14.40 -2.64
C TYR A 815 -26.36 -14.80 -1.53
N THR A 816 -25.39 -15.64 -1.86
CA THR A 816 -24.41 -16.18 -0.90
C THR A 816 -23.00 -15.70 -1.19
N GLY A 817 -22.74 -15.17 -2.39
CA GLY A 817 -21.39 -14.86 -2.87
C GLY A 817 -20.56 -16.09 -3.27
N ARG A 818 -21.09 -17.31 -3.10
CA ARG A 818 -20.39 -18.55 -3.49
C ARG A 818 -20.21 -18.64 -5.00
N VAL A 819 -19.14 -19.27 -5.45
CA VAL A 819 -18.84 -19.47 -6.87
C VAL A 819 -19.22 -20.90 -7.26
N TRP A 820 -20.04 -21.02 -8.29
CA TRP A 820 -20.55 -22.27 -8.83
C TRP A 820 -19.98 -22.51 -10.24
N LEU A 821 -19.91 -23.77 -10.68
CA LEU A 821 -19.77 -24.07 -12.10
C LEU A 821 -21.08 -23.73 -12.82
N ASP A 822 -20.99 -23.22 -14.05
CA ASP A 822 -22.13 -22.75 -14.84
C ASP A 822 -23.12 -23.87 -15.25
N ARG A 823 -22.77 -25.14 -15.01
CA ARG A 823 -23.55 -26.34 -15.36
C ARG A 823 -23.10 -27.57 -14.55
N ASN A 824 -23.90 -28.63 -14.55
CA ASN A 824 -23.57 -29.92 -13.91
C ASN A 824 -22.29 -30.55 -14.50
N LEU A 825 -21.55 -31.31 -13.69
CA LEU A 825 -20.40 -32.08 -14.14
C LEU A 825 -20.80 -33.10 -15.24
N GLY A 826 -20.02 -33.15 -16.32
CA GLY A 826 -20.30 -33.97 -17.50
C GLY A 826 -21.27 -33.34 -18.50
N ALA A 827 -21.83 -32.15 -18.23
CA ALA A 827 -22.75 -31.48 -19.14
C ALA A 827 -22.02 -30.76 -20.27
N ARG A 828 -22.49 -30.93 -21.51
CA ARG A 828 -21.89 -30.26 -22.69
C ARG A 828 -22.28 -28.78 -22.82
N ARG A 829 -23.35 -28.33 -22.15
CA ARG A 829 -23.78 -26.91 -22.11
C ARG A 829 -24.61 -26.56 -20.88
N VAL A 830 -24.72 -25.26 -20.60
CA VAL A 830 -25.66 -24.69 -19.62
C VAL A 830 -27.10 -24.99 -20.05
N ALA A 831 -27.96 -25.34 -19.09
CA ALA A 831 -29.35 -25.65 -19.36
C ALA A 831 -30.09 -24.43 -19.93
N ILE A 832 -30.64 -24.57 -21.14
CA ILE A 832 -31.51 -23.55 -21.75
C ILE A 832 -33.00 -23.84 -21.52
N LYS A 833 -33.34 -25.03 -21.02
CA LYS A 833 -34.69 -25.47 -20.65
C LYS A 833 -34.62 -26.68 -19.70
N SER A 834 -35.68 -26.91 -18.93
CA SER A 834 -35.75 -27.99 -17.93
C SER A 834 -35.52 -29.40 -18.47
N LYS A 835 -35.78 -29.64 -19.75
CA LYS A 835 -35.59 -30.95 -20.43
C LYS A 835 -34.39 -30.98 -21.38
N ASP A 836 -33.38 -30.13 -21.16
CA ASP A 836 -32.20 -30.11 -22.02
C ASP A 836 -31.25 -31.27 -21.71
N THR A 837 -31.31 -32.33 -22.51
CA THR A 837 -30.45 -33.52 -22.35
C THR A 837 -28.96 -33.21 -22.45
N ALA A 838 -28.61 -32.10 -23.10
CA ALA A 838 -27.24 -31.61 -23.18
C ALA A 838 -26.69 -31.05 -21.86
N ALA A 839 -27.59 -30.73 -20.92
CA ALA A 839 -27.26 -30.08 -19.66
C ALA A 839 -27.36 -31.02 -18.44
N TYR A 840 -27.73 -32.29 -18.65
CA TYR A 840 -28.01 -33.22 -17.54
C TYR A 840 -26.77 -33.60 -16.72
N GLY A 841 -25.61 -33.72 -17.35
CA GLY A 841 -24.40 -34.22 -16.70
C GLY A 841 -24.42 -35.72 -16.38
N TYR A 842 -23.41 -36.16 -15.64
CA TYR A 842 -23.22 -37.54 -15.18
C TYR A 842 -24.04 -37.86 -13.91
N LEU A 843 -24.12 -39.15 -13.55
CA LEU A 843 -24.92 -39.67 -12.44
C LEU A 843 -24.03 -40.35 -11.39
N TYR A 844 -23.52 -39.57 -10.44
CA TYR A 844 -22.62 -40.07 -9.39
C TYR A 844 -23.38 -40.78 -8.25
N GLN A 845 -22.74 -41.80 -7.66
CA GLN A 845 -23.15 -42.37 -6.38
C GLN A 845 -22.46 -41.63 -5.23
N TRP A 846 -23.22 -41.27 -4.18
CA TRP A 846 -22.75 -40.39 -3.11
C TRP A 846 -21.43 -40.86 -2.47
N GLY A 847 -20.43 -39.98 -2.45
CA GLY A 847 -19.08 -40.23 -1.93
C GLY A 847 -18.18 -41.13 -2.77
N ARG A 848 -18.59 -41.57 -3.97
CA ARG A 848 -17.79 -42.42 -4.87
C ARG A 848 -16.93 -41.58 -5.82
N ASN A 849 -15.76 -42.09 -6.22
CA ASN A 849 -14.89 -41.48 -7.20
C ASN A 849 -15.44 -41.55 -8.64
N ASN A 850 -14.85 -40.77 -9.55
CA ASN A 850 -15.14 -40.81 -10.99
C ASN A 850 -14.41 -42.00 -11.65
N ASP A 851 -14.90 -43.22 -11.42
CA ASP A 851 -14.31 -44.48 -11.91
C ASP A 851 -14.96 -45.01 -13.19
N GLY A 852 -15.97 -44.33 -13.74
CA GLY A 852 -16.69 -44.72 -14.95
C GLY A 852 -18.15 -45.11 -14.71
N HIS A 853 -18.54 -45.39 -13.46
CA HIS A 853 -19.92 -45.76 -13.11
C HIS A 853 -20.93 -44.65 -13.42
N GLU A 854 -20.48 -43.38 -13.38
CA GLU A 854 -21.30 -42.18 -13.52
C GLU A 854 -21.88 -41.99 -14.93
N GLY A 855 -21.32 -42.72 -15.90
CA GLY A 855 -21.79 -42.74 -17.27
C GLY A 855 -23.24 -43.25 -17.35
N ARG A 856 -24.11 -42.56 -18.07
CA ARG A 856 -25.52 -42.96 -18.26
C ARG A 856 -25.69 -44.30 -19.00
N SER A 857 -24.62 -44.82 -19.59
CA SER A 857 -24.53 -46.11 -20.26
C SER A 857 -23.75 -47.16 -19.48
N SER A 858 -23.38 -46.90 -18.21
CA SER A 858 -22.63 -47.85 -17.39
C SER A 858 -23.43 -49.13 -17.14
N GLY A 859 -22.71 -50.25 -17.04
CA GLY A 859 -23.30 -51.52 -16.60
C GLY A 859 -23.65 -51.49 -15.11
N LYS A 860 -24.41 -52.48 -14.64
CA LYS A 860 -24.88 -52.54 -13.24
C LYS A 860 -24.27 -53.74 -12.51
N SER A 861 -23.99 -53.58 -11.22
CA SER A 861 -23.62 -54.67 -10.31
C SER A 861 -24.61 -54.73 -9.13
N GLY A 862 -24.98 -55.95 -8.71
CA GLY A 862 -25.75 -56.17 -7.48
C GLY A 862 -24.88 -56.40 -6.24
N GLU A 863 -23.55 -56.40 -6.38
CA GLU A 863 -22.63 -56.66 -5.29
C GLU A 863 -22.25 -55.34 -4.59
N LEU A 864 -22.63 -55.21 -3.31
CA LEU A 864 -22.37 -54.02 -2.49
C LEU A 864 -20.89 -53.88 -2.15
N ALA A 865 -20.37 -52.65 -2.25
CA ALA A 865 -18.96 -52.33 -1.98
C ALA A 865 -18.61 -52.42 -0.49
N PHE A 866 -17.35 -52.76 -0.20
CA PHE A 866 -16.81 -52.84 1.16
C PHE A 866 -16.17 -51.54 1.64
N SER A 867 -15.96 -50.57 0.75
CA SER A 867 -15.34 -49.29 1.04
C SER A 867 -15.96 -48.17 0.21
N VAL A 868 -15.98 -46.96 0.76
CA VAL A 868 -16.35 -45.72 0.06
C VAL A 868 -15.24 -45.27 -0.89
N THR A 869 -13.97 -45.39 -0.49
CA THR A 869 -12.80 -44.92 -1.27
C THR A 869 -12.36 -45.90 -2.35
N ASN A 870 -12.85 -47.14 -2.32
CA ASN A 870 -12.61 -48.10 -3.38
C ASN A 870 -13.80 -49.07 -3.54
N ALA A 871 -14.60 -48.86 -4.59
CA ALA A 871 -15.78 -49.67 -4.88
C ALA A 871 -15.44 -51.09 -5.40
N GLY A 872 -14.20 -51.32 -5.85
CA GLY A 872 -13.76 -52.61 -6.43
C GLY A 872 -14.32 -52.93 -7.82
N THR A 873 -15.10 -52.03 -8.42
CA THR A 873 -15.68 -52.14 -9.76
C THR A 873 -15.90 -50.74 -10.33
N ASP A 874 -16.02 -50.60 -11.65
CA ASP A 874 -16.43 -49.39 -12.38
C ASP A 874 -17.93 -49.41 -12.75
N LEU A 875 -18.67 -50.46 -12.35
CA LEU A 875 -20.11 -50.59 -12.62
C LEU A 875 -20.95 -49.80 -11.61
N PHE A 876 -22.14 -49.37 -12.02
CA PHE A 876 -23.11 -48.73 -11.13
C PHE A 876 -23.70 -49.78 -10.16
N ILE A 877 -23.49 -49.61 -8.87
CA ILE A 877 -23.92 -50.60 -7.87
C ILE A 877 -25.38 -50.36 -7.48
N THR A 878 -26.23 -51.36 -7.64
CA THR A 878 -27.64 -51.30 -7.26
C THR A 878 -27.86 -51.94 -5.89
N GLY A 879 -28.34 -51.16 -4.92
CA GLY A 879 -28.74 -51.60 -3.58
C GLY A 879 -30.10 -51.03 -3.16
N ASN A 880 -30.65 -51.48 -2.03
CA ASN A 880 -31.95 -51.01 -1.52
C ASN A 880 -31.91 -49.57 -0.97
N SER A 881 -30.76 -49.12 -0.44
CA SER A 881 -30.63 -47.81 0.21
C SER A 881 -29.22 -47.21 0.10
N ASP A 882 -28.19 -48.05 0.12
CA ASP A 882 -26.79 -47.67 -0.07
C ASP A 882 -26.13 -48.63 -1.08
N TRP A 883 -25.09 -48.14 -1.75
CA TRP A 883 -24.21 -48.89 -2.66
C TRP A 883 -23.06 -49.59 -1.95
N THR A 884 -22.81 -49.27 -0.67
CA THR A 884 -21.89 -50.00 0.21
C THR A 884 -22.64 -50.99 1.12
N ARG A 885 -21.90 -51.91 1.74
CA ARG A 885 -22.44 -52.82 2.76
C ARG A 885 -22.85 -52.06 4.02
N ALA A 886 -23.74 -52.66 4.81
CA ALA A 886 -24.13 -52.12 6.10
C ALA A 886 -22.90 -51.86 7.00
N ASN A 887 -22.92 -50.72 7.71
CA ASN A 887 -21.89 -50.26 8.64
C ASN A 887 -20.53 -49.86 8.01
N VAL A 888 -20.45 -49.66 6.69
CA VAL A 888 -19.24 -49.09 6.06
C VAL A 888 -19.10 -47.59 6.36
N ASP A 889 -20.22 -46.85 6.29
CA ASP A 889 -20.29 -45.42 6.61
C ASP A 889 -21.73 -45.05 6.96
N SER A 890 -22.19 -45.47 8.15
CA SER A 890 -23.60 -45.29 8.55
C SER A 890 -23.97 -43.83 8.79
N GLU A 891 -23.01 -43.01 9.20
CA GLU A 891 -23.21 -41.58 9.49
C GLU A 891 -22.93 -40.69 8.27
N GLY A 892 -22.16 -41.16 7.29
CA GLY A 892 -21.86 -40.42 6.07
C GLY A 892 -20.58 -39.58 6.11
N ASP A 893 -19.88 -39.54 7.25
CA ASP A 893 -18.69 -38.71 7.45
C ASP A 893 -17.58 -39.04 6.46
N VAL A 894 -17.41 -40.33 6.14
CA VAL A 894 -16.37 -40.78 5.19
C VAL A 894 -16.68 -40.24 3.78
N ARG A 895 -17.95 -40.22 3.39
CA ARG A 895 -18.38 -39.68 2.09
C ARG A 895 -18.25 -38.16 2.01
N VAL A 896 -18.56 -37.45 3.09
CA VAL A 896 -18.36 -36.00 3.18
C VAL A 896 -16.89 -35.66 3.05
N ASP A 897 -16.02 -36.37 3.77
CA ASP A 897 -14.57 -36.21 3.69
C ASP A 897 -13.99 -36.62 2.33
N ALA A 898 -14.59 -37.61 1.67
CA ALA A 898 -14.13 -38.08 0.37
C ALA A 898 -14.47 -37.09 -0.77
N TRP A 899 -15.55 -36.32 -0.66
CA TRP A 899 -16.03 -35.36 -1.68
C TRP A 899 -15.71 -33.89 -1.41
N LYS A 900 -14.99 -33.58 -0.31
CA LYS A 900 -14.40 -32.26 -0.12
C LYS A 900 -13.28 -32.00 -1.14
N ASP A 901 -12.97 -30.74 -1.38
CA ASP A 901 -11.86 -30.35 -2.27
C ASP A 901 -10.54 -30.99 -1.79
N GLY A 902 -9.91 -31.78 -2.66
CA GLY A 902 -8.72 -32.56 -2.35
C GLY A 902 -8.94 -33.82 -1.50
N GLY A 903 -10.19 -34.25 -1.31
CA GLY A 903 -10.55 -35.53 -0.68
C GLY A 903 -10.22 -36.74 -1.56
N ASP A 904 -10.19 -37.94 -0.95
CA ASP A 904 -9.76 -39.18 -1.62
C ASP A 904 -10.59 -39.55 -2.87
N ASN A 905 -11.85 -39.09 -2.95
CA ASN A 905 -12.74 -39.29 -4.08
C ASN A 905 -13.24 -37.96 -4.67
N ASP A 906 -12.45 -36.89 -4.61
CA ASP A 906 -12.86 -35.59 -5.14
C ASP A 906 -13.16 -35.69 -6.65
N ILE A 907 -14.42 -35.43 -7.00
CA ILE A 907 -14.94 -35.50 -8.37
C ILE A 907 -15.02 -34.13 -9.04
N CYS A 908 -14.71 -33.05 -8.32
CA CYS A 908 -14.78 -31.69 -8.80
C CYS A 908 -13.39 -31.19 -9.27
N PRO A 909 -13.34 -30.11 -10.07
CA PRO A 909 -12.08 -29.42 -10.33
C PRO A 909 -11.49 -28.85 -9.04
N VAL A 910 -10.16 -28.83 -8.93
CA VAL A 910 -9.45 -28.24 -7.77
C VAL A 910 -9.99 -26.86 -7.41
N GLY A 911 -10.33 -26.65 -6.13
CA GLY A 911 -10.97 -25.45 -5.62
C GLY A 911 -12.50 -25.48 -5.67
N PHE A 912 -13.10 -26.60 -6.08
CA PHE A 912 -14.54 -26.85 -6.05
C PHE A 912 -14.80 -28.17 -5.33
N SER A 913 -15.91 -28.27 -4.62
CA SER A 913 -16.36 -29.51 -3.98
C SER A 913 -17.83 -29.76 -4.31
N VAL A 914 -18.33 -30.95 -4.01
CA VAL A 914 -19.77 -31.19 -4.04
C VAL A 914 -20.40 -30.39 -2.89
N PRO A 915 -21.43 -29.57 -3.14
CA PRO A 915 -22.00 -28.71 -2.10
C PRO A 915 -22.70 -29.55 -1.03
N THR A 916 -22.62 -29.10 0.22
CA THR A 916 -23.36 -29.68 1.34
C THR A 916 -24.86 -29.35 1.24
N GLY A 917 -25.68 -30.06 2.00
CA GLY A 917 -27.12 -29.79 2.07
C GLY A 917 -27.45 -28.37 2.55
N GLU A 918 -26.68 -27.83 3.49
CA GLU A 918 -26.84 -26.46 4.00
C GLU A 918 -26.50 -25.41 2.94
N GLU A 919 -25.45 -25.65 2.15
CA GLU A 919 -25.03 -24.75 1.07
C GLU A 919 -26.07 -24.70 -0.05
N LEU A 920 -26.61 -25.85 -0.46
CA LEU A 920 -27.71 -25.91 -1.42
C LEU A 920 -28.98 -25.23 -0.87
N MET A 921 -29.29 -25.43 0.41
CA MET A 921 -30.47 -24.82 1.05
C MET A 921 -30.36 -23.30 1.15
N ALA A 922 -29.15 -22.78 1.43
CA ALA A 922 -28.88 -21.35 1.48
C ALA A 922 -29.09 -20.66 0.12
N GLU A 923 -28.78 -21.34 -0.98
CA GLU A 923 -29.08 -20.85 -2.34
C GLU A 923 -30.58 -20.90 -2.65
N ALA A 924 -31.24 -22.02 -2.32
CA ALA A 924 -32.64 -22.25 -2.69
C ALA A 924 -33.63 -21.35 -1.92
N THR A 925 -33.44 -21.18 -0.61
CA THR A 925 -34.38 -20.46 0.27
C THR A 925 -34.34 -18.95 0.04
N LYS A 926 -33.17 -18.39 -0.27
CA LYS A 926 -33.01 -16.97 -0.63
C LYS A 926 -33.52 -16.65 -2.02
N CYS A 927 -33.56 -17.62 -2.93
CA CYS A 927 -34.18 -17.47 -4.25
C CYS A 927 -35.72 -17.44 -4.16
N SER A 928 -36.34 -18.14 -3.20
CA SER A 928 -37.81 -18.17 -3.02
C SER A 928 -38.43 -16.90 -2.41
N LEU A 929 -37.63 -16.03 -1.78
CA LEU A 929 -38.10 -14.74 -1.25
C LEU A 929 -38.37 -13.69 -2.34
N LEU A 930 -38.18 -14.03 -3.62
CA LEU A 930 -38.32 -13.12 -4.78
C LEU A 930 -39.28 -13.61 -5.88
N GLN A 931 -40.15 -14.59 -5.63
CA GLN A 931 -41.28 -14.89 -6.54
C GLN A 931 -42.59 -14.21 -6.09
N PHE A 932 -42.70 -12.93 -6.49
CA PHE A 932 -43.83 -12.04 -6.87
C PHE A 932 -45.31 -12.37 -6.53
N PRO A 933 -46.21 -11.35 -6.42
CA PRO A 933 -46.07 -9.97 -6.92
C PRO A 933 -45.69 -8.92 -5.89
#